data_AF-W4LKM4-F1
#
_entry.id   AF-W4LKM4-F1
#
_cell.length_a   1.000
_cell.length_b   1.000
_cell.length_c   1.000
_cell.angle_alpha   90.00
_cell.angle_beta   90.00
_cell.angle_gamma   90.00
#
_symmetry.space_group_name_H-M   'P 1'
#
loop_
_entity.id
_entity.type
_entity.pdbx_description
1 polymer ?
#
loop_
_entity_poly.entity_id
_entity_poly.type
_entity_poly.pdbx_seq_one_letter_code
_entity_poly.pdbx_strand_id
1 'polypeptide(L)'
;MQESVDFLIITPLAEERDALLAKLANVQRLAADENDIRIYWHATLDGTPSGERSFTYSIIVLPLLRMGRTDAALATSDAISRWQPRVIILCGIAGGLSKNGVQLGDLLIADQIADYEEQRRPPDGGEIRWQVYRSDAQMLLTASNLEVVKWQPLMTAKRPNQLPPQVHTGPVYMGDKIIADGTLQWSQKDVWSRLIGVEVEAGGAARAIYQAARGQVPFFMVLGVSDLADSKQESRQMQAWRSYAFDAAAAFTIELLRNGPIPVQSTSIEPVVLTNTLSSHGLSGDSEHVSASEAHDVRLLTRVVLRNYRSIAACDLHLGPLSIFVGPNGSGKSNFLDALRFVSEALRYSLDHALRSRGGLHEVRRRSSGHPTHFAMRLEFRLPSGHTGYYAFRVGAQKHGDYSIQQEECFIDSRPAFYKIENGKLVKANFAPTPPVPKDRLYLVNVSGLDAFRPLYEALSNMGFYNLSPDRIREFQSPDLGELLNRDGSNLTSVLANLQKHAPDTKQHIEEYLAKVAPGVSGVDAQSIGPKETLEFRQEVRGAKHAWRFLATNMSDGTLRALGILVALFQRPINRHETYHLVAIEEPETALHPAAAGILTDSLRDASLHSQVLVTSHSPDLLDDPAISDDIVFAVIAEHGESKIGRLNPTGRYALRDHLYTAGELLRMDQLRPDPIEANIQLNRLRIFGSGESLAARRFDC
;
A
#
# COMPACT_ATOMS: atom_id res chain seq x y z
N MET A 1 13.74 -6.73 40.40
CA MET A 1 13.76 -6.16 39.03
C MET A 1 13.78 -7.34 38.08
N GLN A 2 12.77 -7.50 37.23
CA GLN A 2 12.76 -8.55 36.20
C GLN A 2 13.77 -8.16 35.12
N GLU A 3 14.75 -9.02 34.85
CA GLU A 3 15.70 -8.82 33.76
C GLU A 3 15.01 -9.15 32.43
N SER A 4 14.96 -8.16 31.53
CA SER A 4 14.51 -8.36 30.15
C SER A 4 15.55 -9.21 29.40
N VAL A 5 15.08 -10.14 28.57
CA VAL A 5 15.94 -11.04 27.78
C VAL A 5 15.90 -10.67 26.30
N ASP A 6 16.97 -10.96 25.56
CA ASP A 6 17.03 -10.63 24.14
C ASP A 6 16.13 -11.56 23.32
N PHE A 7 16.27 -12.87 23.53
CA PHE A 7 15.51 -13.87 22.78
C PHE A 7 14.81 -14.86 23.70
N LEU A 8 13.53 -15.11 23.43
CA LEU A 8 12.82 -16.28 23.91
C LEU A 8 12.69 -17.28 22.77
N ILE A 9 13.22 -18.49 22.92
CA ILE A 9 13.13 -19.55 21.91
C ILE A 9 12.18 -20.63 22.41
N ILE A 10 11.06 -20.79 21.71
CA ILE A 10 10.04 -21.82 21.97
C ILE A 10 10.45 -23.09 21.24
N THR A 11 10.41 -24.21 21.96
CA THR A 11 10.69 -25.56 21.43
C THR A 11 9.52 -26.49 21.75
N PRO A 12 8.68 -26.86 20.77
CA PRO A 12 7.55 -27.77 20.98
C PRO A 12 7.92 -29.13 21.60
N LEU A 13 9.05 -29.71 21.21
CA LEU A 13 9.50 -31.04 21.63
C LEU A 13 10.77 -31.01 22.47
N ALA A 14 10.94 -32.03 23.32
CA ALA A 14 12.14 -32.20 24.14
C ALA A 14 13.40 -32.38 23.28
N GLU A 15 13.30 -33.08 22.15
CA GLU A 15 14.39 -33.30 21.21
C GLU A 15 14.80 -32.02 20.47
N GLU A 16 13.86 -31.12 20.20
CA GLU A 16 14.13 -29.79 19.62
C GLU A 16 14.89 -28.92 20.62
N ARG A 17 14.42 -28.91 21.88
CA ARG A 17 15.14 -28.28 23.00
C ARG A 17 16.56 -28.82 23.09
N ASP A 18 16.73 -30.13 23.11
CA ASP A 18 18.06 -30.75 23.30
C ASP A 18 19.01 -30.42 22.13
N ALA A 19 18.51 -30.42 20.89
CA ALA A 19 19.27 -30.02 19.70
C ALA A 19 19.71 -28.55 19.75
N LEU A 20 18.89 -27.67 20.31
CA LEU A 20 19.20 -26.25 20.50
C LEU A 20 20.21 -26.03 21.64
N LEU A 21 19.97 -26.64 22.81
CA LEU A 21 20.86 -26.53 23.98
C LEU A 21 22.26 -27.05 23.70
N ALA A 22 22.40 -28.09 22.86
CA ALA A 22 23.69 -28.64 22.45
C ALA A 22 24.61 -27.63 21.69
N LYS A 23 24.05 -26.50 21.21
CA LYS A 23 24.77 -25.46 20.46
C LYS A 23 24.98 -24.17 21.26
N LEU A 24 24.46 -24.11 22.47
CA LEU A 24 24.56 -22.96 23.36
C LEU A 24 25.65 -23.18 24.41
N ALA A 25 26.33 -22.10 24.79
CA ALA A 25 27.29 -22.09 25.89
C ALA A 25 26.63 -21.55 27.18
N ASN A 26 27.21 -21.88 28.33
CA ASN A 26 26.78 -21.37 29.66
C ASN A 26 25.29 -21.61 29.96
N VAL A 27 24.78 -22.78 29.59
CA VAL A 27 23.37 -23.14 29.80
C VAL A 27 23.09 -23.41 31.29
N GLN A 28 22.15 -22.67 31.87
CA GLN A 28 21.63 -22.85 33.21
C GLN A 28 20.15 -23.27 33.17
N ARG A 29 19.83 -24.40 33.79
CA ARG A 29 18.44 -24.83 33.98
C ARG A 29 17.79 -24.02 35.11
N LEU A 30 16.66 -23.39 34.82
CA LEU A 30 15.84 -22.65 35.76
C LEU A 30 14.65 -23.52 36.17
N ALA A 31 14.57 -23.84 37.45
CA ALA A 31 13.49 -24.68 37.98
C ALA A 31 12.16 -23.94 38.00
N ALA A 32 11.08 -24.71 37.95
CA ALA A 32 9.73 -24.22 38.25
C ALA A 32 9.67 -23.63 39.66
N ASP A 33 8.76 -22.67 39.85
CA ASP A 33 8.51 -22.02 41.13
C ASP A 33 7.00 -21.91 41.41
N GLU A 34 6.63 -21.26 42.51
CA GLU A 34 5.22 -21.13 42.94
C GLU A 34 4.35 -20.33 41.95
N ASN A 35 4.95 -19.50 41.09
CA ASN A 35 4.23 -18.67 40.13
C ASN A 35 4.17 -19.30 38.73
N ASP A 36 5.00 -20.31 38.45
CA ASP A 36 5.09 -20.92 37.13
C ASP A 36 5.70 -22.33 37.19
N ILE A 37 4.91 -23.30 36.74
CA ILE A 37 5.27 -24.73 36.76
C ILE A 37 6.27 -25.12 35.67
N ARG A 38 6.60 -24.21 34.75
CA ARG A 38 7.47 -24.50 33.61
C ARG A 38 8.94 -24.42 34.01
N ILE A 39 9.74 -25.23 33.31
CA ILE A 39 11.20 -25.22 33.41
C ILE A 39 11.72 -24.42 32.22
N TYR A 40 12.63 -23.50 32.49
CA TYR A 40 13.31 -22.71 31.47
C TYR A 40 14.80 -23.05 31.44
N TRP A 41 15.47 -22.69 30.35
CA TRP A 41 16.92 -22.69 30.30
C TRP A 41 17.40 -21.31 29.92
N HIS A 42 18.23 -20.73 30.78
CA HIS A 42 18.95 -19.50 30.45
C HIS A 42 20.27 -19.85 29.80
N ALA A 43 20.65 -19.12 28.77
CA ALA A 43 21.93 -19.25 28.10
C ALA A 43 22.42 -17.90 27.61
N THR A 44 23.71 -17.83 27.33
CA THR A 44 24.33 -16.67 26.67
C THR A 44 24.86 -17.06 25.31
N LEU A 45 24.73 -16.18 24.32
CA LEU A 45 25.27 -16.40 22.98
C LEU A 45 26.11 -15.21 22.54
N ASP A 46 27.40 -15.46 22.33
CA ASP A 46 28.30 -14.46 21.77
C ASP A 46 28.19 -14.41 20.24
N GLY A 47 28.26 -13.21 19.68
CA GLY A 47 28.27 -12.98 18.24
C GLY A 47 29.22 -11.87 17.83
N THR A 48 29.57 -11.87 16.56
CA THR A 48 30.44 -10.87 15.92
C THR A 48 29.81 -10.50 14.58
N PRO A 49 29.09 -9.37 14.47
CA PRO A 49 28.63 -8.90 13.19
C PRO A 49 29.87 -8.62 12.32
N SER A 50 29.75 -8.82 11.01
CA SER A 50 30.86 -8.59 10.08
C SER A 50 31.32 -7.12 10.15
N GLY A 51 32.40 -6.84 10.88
CA GLY A 51 33.01 -5.51 10.99
C GLY A 51 32.68 -4.68 12.24
N GLU A 52 31.93 -5.20 13.22
CA GLU A 52 31.54 -4.48 14.44
C GLU A 52 32.12 -5.08 15.74
N ARG A 53 31.83 -4.43 16.89
CA ARG A 53 32.21 -4.94 18.22
C ARG A 53 31.45 -6.24 18.51
N SER A 54 32.14 -7.19 19.15
CA SER A 54 31.55 -8.41 19.69
C SER A 54 30.41 -8.09 20.66
N PHE A 55 29.39 -8.94 20.68
CA PHE A 55 28.26 -8.82 21.58
C PHE A 55 27.90 -10.15 22.24
N THR A 56 27.08 -10.08 23.30
CA THR A 56 26.53 -11.24 23.98
C THR A 56 25.03 -11.04 24.15
N TYR A 57 24.23 -12.00 23.69
CA TYR A 57 22.79 -12.04 23.92
C TYR A 57 22.42 -12.94 25.09
N SER A 58 21.37 -12.53 25.82
CA SER A 58 20.68 -13.35 26.82
C SER A 58 19.52 -14.11 26.17
N ILE A 59 19.51 -15.43 26.30
CA ILE A 59 18.52 -16.32 25.68
C ILE A 59 17.79 -17.11 26.75
N ILE A 60 16.47 -17.16 26.64
CA ILE A 60 15.63 -18.11 27.38
C ILE A 60 15.09 -19.15 26.40
N VAL A 61 15.33 -20.42 26.68
CA VAL A 61 14.70 -21.55 25.96
C VAL A 61 13.50 -22.03 26.76
N LEU A 62 12.35 -22.05 26.10
CA LEU A 62 11.04 -22.46 26.63
C LEU A 62 10.57 -23.73 25.91
N PRO A 63 10.71 -24.91 26.52
CA PRO A 63 10.05 -26.09 26.00
C PRO A 63 8.57 -26.08 26.39
N LEU A 64 7.73 -26.55 25.47
CA LEU A 64 6.31 -26.75 25.77
C LEU A 64 6.12 -28.00 26.63
N LEU A 65 5.09 -27.98 27.49
CA LEU A 65 4.72 -29.13 28.30
C LEU A 65 4.03 -30.21 27.46
N ARG A 66 3.29 -29.80 26.43
CA ARG A 66 2.60 -30.64 25.45
C ARG A 66 2.58 -29.94 24.10
N MET A 67 2.43 -30.73 23.05
CA MET A 67 2.22 -30.24 21.68
C MET A 67 0.86 -29.58 21.53
N GLY A 68 0.76 -28.64 20.59
CA GLY A 68 -0.48 -28.02 20.15
C GLY A 68 -0.65 -26.54 20.55
N ARG A 69 -1.59 -25.88 19.88
CA ARG A 69 -1.79 -24.42 19.91
C ARG A 69 -2.13 -23.88 21.30
N THR A 70 -2.89 -24.62 22.10
CA THR A 70 -3.34 -24.13 23.43
C THR A 70 -2.16 -24.04 24.40
N ASP A 71 -1.34 -25.10 24.49
CA ASP A 71 -0.15 -25.11 25.33
C ASP A 71 0.87 -24.06 24.86
N ALA A 72 1.06 -23.92 23.54
CA ALA A 72 1.91 -22.89 22.95
C ALA A 72 1.45 -21.46 23.34
N ALA A 73 0.15 -21.17 23.23
CA ALA A 73 -0.40 -19.86 23.58
C ALA A 73 -0.21 -19.52 25.06
N LEU A 74 -0.55 -20.45 25.96
CA LEU A 74 -0.41 -20.25 27.41
C LEU A 74 1.05 -20.06 27.80
N ALA A 75 1.94 -20.94 27.32
CA ALA A 75 3.37 -20.85 27.62
C ALA A 75 3.99 -19.54 27.11
N THR A 76 3.60 -19.10 25.92
CA THR A 76 4.09 -17.85 25.32
C THR A 76 3.60 -16.64 26.10
N SER A 77 2.33 -16.60 26.50
CA SER A 77 1.77 -15.48 27.28
C SER A 77 2.44 -15.33 28.65
N ASP A 78 2.63 -16.44 29.36
CA ASP A 78 3.32 -16.47 30.65
C ASP A 78 4.78 -16.02 30.51
N ALA A 79 5.47 -16.51 29.47
CA ALA A 79 6.85 -16.15 29.22
C ALA A 79 7.05 -14.69 28.79
N ILE A 80 6.13 -14.11 28.02
CA ILE A 80 6.15 -12.67 27.70
C ILE A 80 6.05 -11.84 28.98
N SER A 81 5.10 -12.21 29.85
CA SER A 81 4.88 -11.53 31.13
C SER A 81 6.08 -11.66 32.06
N ARG A 82 6.73 -12.83 32.08
CA ARG A 82 7.84 -13.14 32.97
C ARG A 82 9.18 -12.57 32.52
N TRP A 83 9.54 -12.76 31.25
CA TRP A 83 10.89 -12.54 30.73
C TRP A 83 11.01 -11.29 29.87
N GLN A 84 9.88 -10.72 29.45
CA GLN A 84 9.85 -9.50 28.63
C GLN A 84 10.83 -9.57 27.44
N PRO A 85 10.70 -10.61 26.59
CA PRO A 85 11.65 -10.84 25.50
C PRO A 85 11.57 -9.74 24.45
N ARG A 86 12.71 -9.43 23.82
CA ARG A 86 12.74 -8.50 22.69
C ARG A 86 12.32 -9.15 21.38
N VAL A 87 12.59 -10.44 21.21
CA VAL A 87 12.17 -11.24 20.07
C VAL A 87 11.77 -12.64 20.55
N ILE A 88 10.72 -13.21 19.97
CA ILE A 88 10.31 -14.59 20.19
C ILE A 88 10.58 -15.40 18.93
N ILE A 89 11.22 -16.56 19.06
CA ILE A 89 11.50 -17.48 17.97
C ILE A 89 10.85 -18.82 18.28
N LEU A 90 10.07 -19.36 17.34
CA LEU A 90 9.69 -20.78 17.38
C LEU A 90 10.68 -21.59 16.54
N CYS A 91 11.38 -22.50 17.20
CA CYS A 91 12.35 -23.40 16.57
C CYS A 91 11.86 -24.84 16.72
N GLY A 92 11.55 -25.50 15.59
CA GLY A 92 10.99 -26.85 15.62
C GLY A 92 11.05 -27.58 14.28
N ILE A 93 10.12 -28.51 14.06
CA ILE A 93 9.97 -29.26 12.81
C ILE A 93 8.61 -29.03 12.14
N ALA A 94 8.53 -29.37 10.86
CA ALA A 94 7.31 -29.28 10.07
C ALA A 94 7.20 -30.36 9.01
N GLY A 95 5.96 -30.55 8.55
CA GLY A 95 5.67 -31.25 7.30
C GLY A 95 5.86 -30.29 6.12
N GLY A 96 6.76 -30.61 5.20
CA GLY A 96 7.00 -29.83 3.99
C GLY A 96 5.99 -30.13 2.88
N LEU A 97 5.87 -29.24 1.89
CA LEU A 97 5.01 -29.43 0.71
C LEU A 97 5.83 -29.65 -0.55
N SER A 98 5.92 -30.90 -0.98
CA SER A 98 6.70 -31.31 -2.15
C SER A 98 6.22 -30.68 -3.45
N LYS A 99 4.91 -30.40 -3.58
CA LYS A 99 4.34 -29.68 -4.73
C LYS A 99 4.99 -28.32 -5.00
N ASN A 100 5.56 -27.70 -3.96
CA ASN A 100 6.22 -26.39 -4.03
C ASN A 100 7.75 -26.51 -3.89
N GLY A 101 8.32 -27.70 -4.16
CA GLY A 101 9.76 -27.91 -4.27
C GLY A 101 10.49 -28.24 -2.95
N VAL A 102 9.76 -28.35 -1.84
CA VAL A 102 10.33 -28.66 -0.51
C VAL A 102 10.71 -30.14 -0.40
N GLN A 103 11.90 -30.42 0.15
CA GLN A 103 12.41 -31.78 0.37
C GLN A 103 12.69 -32.06 1.85
N LEU A 104 12.83 -33.35 2.18
CA LEU A 104 13.22 -33.78 3.53
C LEU A 104 14.60 -33.23 3.94
N GLY A 105 14.66 -32.71 5.16
CA GLY A 105 15.84 -32.05 5.72
C GLY A 105 16.11 -30.64 5.20
N ASP A 106 15.23 -30.08 4.38
CA ASP A 106 15.26 -28.64 4.09
C ASP A 106 14.81 -27.84 5.33
N LEU A 107 15.02 -26.52 5.27
CA LEU A 107 14.55 -25.57 6.27
C LEU A 107 13.41 -24.72 5.70
N LEU A 108 12.41 -24.45 6.53
CA LEU A 108 11.33 -23.53 6.25
C LEU A 108 11.49 -22.30 7.15
N ILE A 109 11.51 -21.13 6.52
CA ILE A 109 11.42 -19.83 7.16
C ILE A 109 10.04 -19.27 6.83
N ALA A 110 9.17 -19.14 7.83
CA ALA A 110 7.87 -18.54 7.57
C ALA A 110 8.00 -17.02 7.44
N ASP A 111 7.58 -16.47 6.31
CA ASP A 111 7.29 -15.04 6.22
C ASP A 111 5.89 -14.73 6.79
N GLN A 112 4.98 -15.70 6.64
CA GLN A 112 3.59 -15.63 7.08
C GLN A 112 3.18 -16.94 7.76
N ILE A 113 2.50 -16.80 8.90
CA ILE A 113 1.98 -17.87 9.74
C ILE A 113 0.46 -17.83 9.60
N ALA A 114 -0.08 -18.72 8.76
CA ALA A 114 -1.48 -18.72 8.37
C ALA A 114 -2.26 -19.79 9.15
N ASP A 115 -3.03 -19.34 10.14
CA ASP A 115 -3.86 -20.20 10.98
C ASP A 115 -5.16 -20.56 10.27
N TYR A 116 -5.41 -21.86 10.07
CA TYR A 116 -6.58 -22.38 9.36
C TYR A 116 -7.66 -22.97 10.26
N GLU A 117 -7.50 -22.94 11.58
CA GLU A 117 -8.37 -23.69 12.51
C GLU A 117 -9.73 -23.05 12.73
N GLU A 118 -9.84 -21.72 12.66
CA GLU A 118 -11.12 -21.06 12.77
C GLU A 118 -11.92 -21.25 11.47
N GLN A 119 -12.96 -22.06 11.52
CA GLN A 119 -13.77 -22.40 10.33
C GLN A 119 -15.26 -22.24 10.60
N ARG A 120 -15.98 -21.68 9.63
CA ARG A 120 -17.43 -21.79 9.54
C ARG A 120 -17.75 -22.93 8.58
N ARG A 121 -18.53 -23.93 9.00
CA ARG A 121 -18.96 -25.05 8.15
C ARG A 121 -20.46 -25.05 7.90
N PRO A 122 -20.95 -24.22 6.95
CA PRO A 122 -22.32 -24.36 6.46
C PRO A 122 -22.50 -25.64 5.61
N PRO A 123 -23.74 -26.05 5.32
CA PRO A 123 -24.05 -27.31 4.62
C PRO A 123 -23.46 -27.42 3.20
N ASP A 124 -23.08 -26.31 2.59
CA ASP A 124 -22.61 -26.13 1.22
C ASP A 124 -21.08 -25.98 1.08
N GLY A 125 -20.32 -26.00 2.18
CA GLY A 125 -18.86 -26.02 2.16
C GLY A 125 -18.24 -25.34 3.38
N GLY A 126 -16.96 -25.61 3.68
CA GLY A 126 -16.24 -24.94 4.76
C GLY A 126 -15.60 -23.63 4.33
N GLU A 127 -15.85 -22.56 5.09
CA GLU A 127 -15.18 -21.25 4.98
C GLU A 127 -14.18 -21.11 6.12
N ILE A 128 -12.89 -20.95 5.80
CA ILE A 128 -11.82 -20.74 6.77
C ILE A 128 -11.74 -19.24 7.07
N ARG A 129 -11.74 -18.88 8.36
CA ARG A 129 -11.43 -17.54 8.86
C ARG A 129 -9.96 -17.49 9.19
N TRP A 130 -9.16 -17.04 8.23
CA TRP A 130 -7.73 -16.97 8.39
C TRP A 130 -7.34 -15.97 9.48
N GLN A 131 -6.37 -16.36 10.30
CA GLN A 131 -5.59 -15.41 11.09
C GLN A 131 -4.14 -15.51 10.60
N VAL A 132 -3.62 -14.43 10.05
CA VAL A 132 -2.26 -14.40 9.48
C VAL A 132 -1.38 -13.53 10.36
N TYR A 133 -0.28 -14.12 10.82
CA TYR A 133 0.74 -13.42 11.59
C TYR A 133 2.01 -13.32 10.73
N ARG A 134 2.59 -12.13 10.64
CA ARG A 134 3.82 -11.90 9.86
C ARG A 134 5.04 -12.10 10.74
N SER A 135 6.06 -12.72 10.18
CA SER A 135 7.38 -12.75 10.81
C SER A 135 8.03 -11.37 10.78
N ASP A 136 8.89 -11.11 11.75
CA ASP A 136 9.63 -9.85 11.86
C ASP A 136 10.53 -9.62 10.64
N ALA A 137 10.45 -8.41 10.07
CA ALA A 137 11.14 -8.05 8.84
C ALA A 137 12.67 -8.06 8.96
N GLN A 138 13.21 -7.66 10.12
CA GLN A 138 14.65 -7.63 10.36
C GLN A 138 15.22 -9.04 10.52
N MET A 139 14.48 -9.92 11.20
CA MET A 139 14.80 -11.34 11.29
C MET A 139 14.76 -12.02 9.92
N LEU A 140 13.72 -11.75 9.10
CA LEU A 140 13.60 -12.26 7.73
C LEU A 140 14.77 -11.82 6.84
N LEU A 141 15.13 -10.54 6.89
CA LEU A 141 16.25 -10.00 6.11
C LEU A 141 17.57 -10.68 6.52
N THR A 142 17.81 -10.85 7.82
CA THR A 142 19.04 -11.51 8.31
C THR A 142 19.06 -12.98 7.88
N ALA A 143 17.93 -13.68 7.96
CA ALA A 143 17.80 -15.08 7.54
C ALA A 143 18.02 -15.26 6.04
N SER A 144 17.50 -14.36 5.20
CA SER A 144 17.68 -14.43 3.74
C SER A 144 19.15 -14.27 3.28
N ASN A 145 19.97 -13.62 4.10
CA ASN A 145 21.39 -13.41 3.83
C ASN A 145 22.29 -14.49 4.45
N LEU A 146 21.70 -15.50 5.13
CA LEU A 146 22.46 -16.51 5.84
C LEU A 146 22.75 -17.72 4.93
N GLU A 147 24.00 -17.86 4.51
CA GLU A 147 24.43 -18.96 3.65
C GLU A 147 24.55 -20.29 4.40
N VAL A 148 24.24 -21.40 3.72
CA VAL A 148 24.32 -22.77 4.27
C VAL A 148 25.69 -23.11 4.86
N VAL A 149 26.77 -22.62 4.24
CA VAL A 149 28.15 -22.86 4.68
C VAL A 149 28.45 -22.32 6.09
N LYS A 150 27.66 -21.36 6.58
CA LYS A 150 27.85 -20.74 7.90
C LYS A 150 27.33 -21.60 9.04
N TRP A 151 26.17 -22.23 8.86
CA TRP A 151 25.51 -22.98 9.93
C TRP A 151 25.65 -24.50 9.82
N GLN A 152 25.90 -25.04 8.62
CA GLN A 152 26.12 -26.47 8.41
C GLN A 152 27.22 -27.07 9.30
N PRO A 153 28.35 -26.38 9.61
CA PRO A 153 29.37 -26.89 10.52
C PRO A 153 28.90 -27.08 11.97
N LEU A 154 27.77 -26.45 12.38
CA LEU A 154 27.17 -26.62 13.70
C LEU A 154 26.32 -27.90 13.80
N MET A 155 26.08 -28.57 12.68
CA MET A 155 25.29 -29.80 12.64
C MET A 155 26.13 -31.00 13.09
N THR A 156 25.52 -31.86 13.89
CA THR A 156 26.06 -33.12 14.40
C THR A 156 25.35 -34.34 13.83
N ALA A 157 24.08 -34.20 13.45
CA ALA A 157 23.28 -35.23 12.83
C ALA A 157 23.72 -35.47 11.39
N LYS A 158 23.92 -36.74 11.02
CA LYS A 158 24.24 -37.10 9.65
C LYS A 158 23.01 -36.97 8.77
N ARG A 159 23.13 -36.24 7.67
CA ARG A 159 22.08 -36.19 6.66
C ARG A 159 21.89 -37.59 6.05
N PRO A 160 20.64 -38.11 5.96
CA PRO A 160 20.39 -39.40 5.32
C PRO A 160 20.73 -39.48 3.82
N ASN A 161 20.85 -38.33 3.11
CA ASN A 161 21.29 -38.27 1.71
C ASN A 161 22.49 -37.30 1.54
N GLN A 162 23.03 -37.20 0.32
CA GLN A 162 24.24 -36.42 0.02
C GLN A 162 23.99 -34.98 -0.48
N LEU A 163 22.74 -34.53 -0.59
CA LEU A 163 22.44 -33.18 -1.07
C LEU A 163 22.60 -32.15 0.07
N PRO A 164 22.98 -30.89 -0.21
CA PRO A 164 22.99 -29.81 0.78
C PRO A 164 21.57 -29.31 1.08
N PRO A 165 21.27 -28.80 2.28
CA PRO A 165 19.90 -28.39 2.65
C PRO A 165 19.56 -27.09 1.92
N GLN A 166 18.31 -26.97 1.48
CA GLN A 166 17.79 -25.72 0.96
C GLN A 166 16.99 -24.99 2.05
N VAL A 167 16.98 -23.66 1.97
CA VAL A 167 16.18 -22.80 2.83
C VAL A 167 15.06 -22.25 1.97
N HIS A 168 13.81 -22.56 2.33
CA HIS A 168 12.62 -22.06 1.67
C HIS A 168 11.99 -20.98 2.52
N THR A 169 11.68 -19.83 1.92
CA THR A 169 10.94 -18.76 2.60
C THR A 169 9.55 -18.64 1.99
N GLY A 170 8.52 -18.65 2.82
CA GLY A 170 7.13 -18.56 2.37
C GLY A 170 6.12 -18.91 3.47
N PRO A 171 4.82 -18.88 3.14
CA PRO A 171 3.78 -19.11 4.13
C PRO A 171 3.83 -20.53 4.71
N VAL A 172 3.50 -20.68 5.98
CA VAL A 172 3.33 -21.96 6.66
C VAL A 172 1.95 -22.01 7.32
N TYR A 173 1.25 -23.13 7.15
CA TYR A 173 -0.10 -23.34 7.65
C TYR A 173 -0.12 -23.96 9.04
N MET A 174 -0.91 -23.38 9.94
CA MET A 174 -0.94 -23.79 11.33
C MET A 174 -2.30 -24.36 11.69
N GLY A 175 -2.31 -25.53 12.33
CA GLY A 175 -3.53 -26.07 12.92
C GLY A 175 -3.31 -27.20 13.90
N ASP A 176 -4.37 -27.68 14.53
CA ASP A 176 -4.29 -28.65 15.63
C ASP A 176 -4.12 -30.10 15.15
N LYS A 177 -4.01 -30.32 13.83
CA LYS A 177 -3.88 -31.65 13.22
C LYS A 177 -2.49 -31.84 12.63
N ILE A 178 -1.90 -33.00 12.93
CA ILE A 178 -0.74 -33.51 12.21
C ILE A 178 -1.22 -34.06 10.85
N ILE A 179 -0.74 -33.50 9.75
CA ILE A 179 -1.14 -33.87 8.39
C ILE A 179 -0.17 -34.92 7.84
N ALA A 180 -0.65 -36.13 7.52
CA ALA A 180 0.23 -37.27 7.21
C ALA A 180 -0.02 -37.98 5.86
N ASP A 181 -0.99 -37.54 5.06
CA ASP A 181 -1.38 -38.27 3.84
C ASP A 181 -2.04 -37.41 2.75
N GLY A 182 -1.86 -36.08 2.79
CA GLY A 182 -2.46 -35.17 1.81
C GLY A 182 -3.99 -35.11 1.84
N THR A 183 -4.65 -35.68 2.87
CA THR A 183 -6.12 -35.60 3.04
C THR A 183 -6.65 -34.20 3.32
N LEU A 184 -5.77 -33.25 3.66
CA LEU A 184 -6.15 -31.85 3.75
C LEU A 184 -6.59 -31.37 2.36
N GLN A 185 -7.89 -31.36 2.11
CA GLN A 185 -8.46 -30.73 0.93
C GLN A 185 -8.23 -29.22 1.06
N TRP A 186 -7.21 -28.73 0.36
CA TRP A 186 -6.88 -27.31 0.20
C TRP A 186 -7.99 -26.60 -0.60
N SER A 187 -9.22 -26.56 -0.11
CA SER A 187 -10.39 -26.06 -0.85
C SER A 187 -10.28 -24.58 -1.29
N GLN A 188 -9.25 -23.87 -0.84
CA GLN A 188 -8.88 -22.52 -1.28
C GLN A 188 -7.49 -22.47 -1.94
N LYS A 189 -7.21 -23.38 -2.90
CA LYS A 189 -5.91 -23.53 -3.61
C LYS A 189 -5.32 -22.21 -4.16
N ASP A 190 -6.16 -21.22 -4.42
CA ASP A 190 -5.74 -19.98 -5.08
C ASP A 190 -5.19 -18.93 -4.10
N VAL A 191 -5.50 -19.00 -2.80
CA VAL A 191 -5.10 -17.96 -1.83
C VAL A 191 -3.62 -18.08 -1.45
N TRP A 192 -3.13 -19.31 -1.26
CA TRP A 192 -1.79 -19.59 -0.72
C TRP A 192 -0.94 -20.42 -1.69
N SER A 193 -0.79 -19.95 -2.93
CA SER A 193 -0.07 -20.68 -3.99
C SER A 193 1.39 -21.00 -3.64
N ARG A 194 2.02 -20.20 -2.76
CA ARG A 194 3.41 -20.35 -2.31
C ARG A 194 3.57 -21.06 -0.96
N LEU A 195 2.52 -21.71 -0.44
CA LEU A 195 2.58 -22.43 0.84
C LEU A 195 3.71 -23.46 0.87
N ILE A 196 4.61 -23.41 1.85
CA ILE A 196 5.79 -24.29 1.90
C ILE A 196 5.70 -25.43 2.92
N GLY A 197 4.83 -25.32 3.93
CA GLY A 197 4.69 -26.37 4.94
C GLY A 197 3.51 -26.21 5.90
N VAL A 198 3.46 -27.12 6.88
CA VAL A 198 2.47 -27.15 7.97
C VAL A 198 3.13 -27.45 9.32
N GLU A 199 2.64 -26.82 10.40
CA GLU A 199 3.00 -27.14 11.80
C GLU A 199 1.79 -26.94 12.74
N VAL A 200 1.97 -27.15 14.07
CA VAL A 200 0.84 -27.26 15.02
C VAL A 200 0.92 -26.39 16.29
N GLU A 201 1.94 -25.53 16.46
CA GLU A 201 2.14 -24.73 17.67
C GLU A 201 2.10 -23.21 17.42
N ALA A 202 2.64 -22.75 16.28
CA ALA A 202 2.94 -21.35 16.04
C ALA A 202 1.70 -20.47 15.99
N GLY A 203 0.55 -20.97 15.53
CA GLY A 203 -0.71 -20.22 15.56
C GLY A 203 -1.11 -19.80 16.99
N GLY A 204 -0.87 -20.66 17.98
CA GLY A 204 -1.09 -20.36 19.39
C GLY A 204 -0.09 -19.34 19.95
N ALA A 205 1.19 -19.55 19.68
CA ALA A 205 2.25 -18.63 20.11
C ALA A 205 2.05 -17.23 19.51
N ALA A 206 1.77 -17.14 18.20
CA ALA A 206 1.55 -15.88 17.50
C ALA A 206 0.33 -15.13 18.04
N ARG A 207 -0.76 -15.83 18.36
CA ARG A 207 -1.94 -15.23 18.96
C ARG A 207 -1.67 -14.66 20.35
N ALA A 208 -0.88 -15.36 21.17
CA ALA A 208 -0.47 -14.85 22.48
C ALA A 208 0.39 -13.59 22.38
N ILE A 209 1.28 -13.54 21.38
CA ILE A 209 2.10 -12.36 21.06
C ILE A 209 1.23 -11.19 20.61
N TYR A 210 0.28 -11.44 19.70
CA TYR A 210 -0.61 -10.42 19.16
C TYR A 210 -1.50 -9.78 20.24
N GLN A 211 -1.90 -10.56 21.24
CA GLN A 211 -2.73 -10.10 22.35
C GLN A 211 -1.94 -9.51 23.52
N ALA A 212 -0.60 -9.49 23.46
CA ALA A 212 0.22 -8.99 24.54
C ALA A 212 0.09 -7.47 24.73
N ALA A 213 -0.08 -7.02 25.97
CA ALA A 213 -0.31 -5.61 26.31
C ALA A 213 0.89 -4.68 26.04
N ARG A 214 2.11 -5.22 25.87
CA ARG A 214 3.34 -4.42 25.63
C ARG A 214 3.57 -4.07 24.16
N GLY A 215 2.56 -4.25 23.30
CA GLY A 215 2.73 -4.20 21.85
C GLY A 215 3.19 -5.54 21.30
N GLN A 216 3.11 -5.70 19.97
CA GLN A 216 3.46 -6.94 19.29
C GLN A 216 4.98 -7.16 19.39
N VAL A 217 5.40 -8.08 20.27
CA VAL A 217 6.79 -8.54 20.32
C VAL A 217 7.13 -9.18 18.97
N PRO A 218 8.25 -8.83 18.31
CA PRO A 218 8.70 -9.49 17.09
C PRO A 218 8.67 -11.02 17.19
N PHE A 219 8.06 -11.67 16.20
CA PHE A 219 7.94 -13.12 16.12
C PHE A 219 8.67 -13.65 14.88
N PHE A 220 9.34 -14.79 15.01
CA PHE A 220 10.04 -15.44 13.91
C PHE A 220 9.97 -16.95 14.06
N MET A 221 10.05 -17.69 12.96
CA MET A 221 9.91 -19.14 12.98
C MET A 221 10.87 -19.84 12.03
N VAL A 222 11.56 -20.86 12.56
CA VAL A 222 12.53 -21.70 11.85
C VAL A 222 12.15 -23.16 12.03
N LEU A 223 11.86 -23.86 10.92
CA LEU A 223 11.38 -25.24 10.96
C LEU A 223 12.24 -26.15 10.10
N GLY A 224 12.67 -27.28 10.66
CA GLY A 224 13.30 -28.37 9.90
C GLY A 224 12.25 -29.30 9.30
N VAL A 225 12.40 -29.69 8.03
CA VAL A 225 11.45 -30.60 7.37
C VAL A 225 11.71 -32.04 7.79
N SER A 226 10.82 -32.62 8.60
CA SER A 226 10.90 -34.01 9.09
C SER A 226 10.14 -35.01 8.22
N ASP A 227 9.11 -34.54 7.53
CA ASP A 227 8.17 -35.31 6.71
C ASP A 227 7.58 -34.42 5.61
N LEU A 228 6.81 -35.00 4.69
CA LEU A 228 6.11 -34.26 3.63
C LEU A 228 4.60 -34.43 3.80
N ALA A 229 3.89 -33.35 4.09
CA ALA A 229 2.47 -33.35 4.42
C ALA A 229 1.55 -33.70 3.23
N ASP A 230 2.06 -33.59 2.00
CA ASP A 230 1.33 -33.88 0.75
C ASP A 230 1.68 -35.24 0.13
N SER A 231 2.48 -36.07 0.80
CA SER A 231 2.85 -37.40 0.32
C SER A 231 2.79 -38.44 1.43
N LYS A 232 2.36 -39.67 1.12
CA LYS A 232 2.36 -40.76 2.08
C LYS A 232 3.78 -41.26 2.30
N GLN A 233 4.30 -41.17 3.52
CA GLN A 233 5.65 -41.61 3.88
C GLN A 233 5.65 -42.82 4.83
N GLU A 234 6.66 -43.69 4.68
CA GLU A 234 6.85 -44.80 5.61
C GLU A 234 7.43 -44.30 6.95
N SER A 235 6.86 -44.75 8.08
CA SER A 235 7.23 -44.28 9.42
C SER A 235 8.73 -44.43 9.75
N ARG A 236 9.40 -45.44 9.19
CA ARG A 236 10.86 -45.63 9.37
C ARG A 236 11.69 -44.54 8.70
N GLN A 237 11.25 -44.07 7.53
CA GLN A 237 11.94 -42.99 6.81
C GLN A 237 11.77 -41.68 7.57
N MET A 238 10.54 -41.37 8.01
CA MET A 238 10.25 -40.19 8.83
C MET A 238 11.13 -40.15 10.10
N GLN A 239 11.25 -41.27 10.80
CA GLN A 239 12.04 -41.34 12.02
C GLN A 239 13.55 -41.12 11.78
N ALA A 240 14.05 -41.47 10.59
CA ALA A 240 15.44 -41.23 10.20
C ALA A 240 15.76 -39.75 9.91
N TRP A 241 14.76 -38.94 9.53
CA TRP A 241 14.94 -37.52 9.21
C TRP A 241 14.72 -36.58 10.40
N ARG A 242 13.94 -36.99 11.41
CA ARG A 242 13.63 -36.14 12.57
C ARG A 242 14.86 -35.60 13.28
N SER A 243 15.85 -36.45 13.57
CA SER A 243 17.09 -36.03 14.24
C SER A 243 17.87 -34.99 13.43
N TYR A 244 17.91 -35.15 12.10
CA TYR A 244 18.52 -34.18 11.20
C TYR A 244 17.74 -32.86 11.14
N ALA A 245 16.41 -32.93 11.09
CA ALA A 245 15.55 -31.75 11.05
C ALA A 245 15.66 -30.90 12.32
N PHE A 246 15.65 -31.53 13.52
CA PHE A 246 15.88 -30.83 14.79
C PHE A 246 17.23 -30.11 14.80
N ASP A 247 18.27 -30.82 14.37
CA ASP A 247 19.64 -30.32 14.38
C ASP A 247 19.86 -29.19 13.38
N ALA A 248 19.23 -29.27 12.20
CA ALA A 248 19.26 -28.23 11.17
C ALA A 248 18.57 -26.95 11.64
N ALA A 249 17.35 -27.05 12.18
CA ALA A 249 16.60 -25.89 12.68
C ALA A 249 17.35 -25.19 13.81
N ALA A 250 17.91 -25.96 14.75
CA ALA A 250 18.74 -25.45 15.83
C ALA A 250 20.03 -24.79 15.30
N ALA A 251 20.73 -25.42 14.35
CA ALA A 251 21.98 -24.89 13.78
C ALA A 251 21.75 -23.54 13.08
N PHE A 252 20.71 -23.47 12.25
CA PHE A 252 20.33 -22.24 11.56
C PHE A 252 19.96 -21.14 12.55
N THR A 253 19.12 -21.45 13.55
CA THR A 253 18.68 -20.48 14.56
C THR A 253 19.87 -19.88 15.32
N ILE A 254 20.82 -20.70 15.77
CA ILE A 254 21.98 -20.21 16.51
C ILE A 254 22.88 -19.34 15.63
N GLU A 255 23.13 -19.74 14.39
CA GLU A 255 23.96 -18.94 13.49
C GLU A 255 23.26 -17.62 13.08
N LEU A 256 21.95 -17.63 12.90
CA LEU A 256 21.14 -16.42 12.68
C LEU A 256 21.36 -15.43 13.82
N LEU A 257 21.28 -15.88 15.07
CA LEU A 257 21.50 -15.04 16.24
C LEU A 257 22.94 -14.54 16.35
N ARG A 258 23.95 -15.34 16.01
CA ARG A 258 25.36 -14.92 16.01
C ARG A 258 25.67 -13.79 15.03
N ASN A 259 24.85 -13.64 13.99
CA ASN A 259 24.96 -12.54 13.02
C ASN A 259 24.35 -11.22 13.51
N GLY A 260 23.77 -11.21 14.72
CA GLY A 260 23.33 -9.99 15.37
C GLY A 260 22.07 -9.38 14.76
N PRO A 261 20.96 -10.13 14.66
CA PRO A 261 19.78 -9.67 13.94
C PRO A 261 19.10 -8.48 14.63
N ILE A 262 19.45 -8.13 15.89
CA ILE A 262 18.94 -6.94 16.59
C ILE A 262 20.08 -6.17 17.28
N PRO A 263 19.99 -4.84 17.45
CA PRO A 263 21.01 -4.08 18.16
C PRO A 263 21.21 -4.57 19.61
N VAL A 264 22.44 -4.56 20.12
CA VAL A 264 22.75 -5.03 21.48
C VAL A 264 22.57 -3.86 22.46
N GLN A 265 21.99 -4.12 23.63
CA GLN A 265 21.82 -3.07 24.64
C GLN A 265 23.20 -2.64 25.19
N SER A 266 23.56 -1.36 25.02
CA SER A 266 24.68 -0.77 25.75
C SER A 266 24.27 -0.58 27.21
N THR A 267 25.01 -1.14 28.15
CA THR A 267 24.83 -0.86 29.59
C THR A 267 24.93 0.65 29.85
N SER A 268 23.91 1.17 30.55
CA SER A 268 23.72 2.53 31.08
C SER A 268 23.50 3.68 30.09
N ILE A 269 22.23 4.02 29.86
CA ILE A 269 21.77 5.41 29.77
C ILE A 269 20.55 5.50 30.71
N GLU A 270 20.61 6.42 31.68
CA GLU A 270 19.51 6.71 32.59
C GLU A 270 18.25 7.13 31.81
N PRO A 271 17.04 6.78 32.30
CA PRO A 271 15.81 7.23 31.66
C PRO A 271 15.71 8.76 31.75
N VAL A 272 15.71 9.42 30.60
CA VAL A 272 15.27 10.82 30.50
C VAL A 272 13.78 10.84 30.81
N VAL A 273 13.45 11.24 32.03
CA VAL A 273 12.08 11.59 32.43
C VAL A 273 11.72 12.88 31.68
N LEU A 274 10.97 12.74 30.57
CA LEU A 274 10.23 13.86 30.02
C LEU A 274 9.06 14.15 30.97
N THR A 275 9.25 15.10 31.88
CA THR A 275 8.15 15.71 32.62
C THR A 275 7.31 16.51 31.65
N ASN A 276 6.22 15.92 31.15
CA ASN A 276 5.12 16.66 30.55
C ASN A 276 4.44 17.49 31.65
N THR A 277 4.89 18.72 31.86
CA THR A 277 4.04 19.76 32.46
C THR A 277 3.07 20.25 31.39
N LEU A 278 1.96 19.53 31.23
CA LEU A 278 0.75 20.10 30.64
C LEU A 278 0.17 21.06 31.68
N SER A 279 0.36 22.36 31.44
CA SER A 279 -0.37 23.41 32.13
C SER A 279 -1.83 23.33 31.70
N SER A 280 -2.68 22.99 32.66
CA SER A 280 -4.13 23.14 32.54
C SER A 280 -4.46 24.64 32.49
N HIS A 281 -4.72 25.18 31.31
CA HIS A 281 -5.53 26.38 31.16
C HIS A 281 -6.89 25.97 30.64
N GLY A 282 -7.87 26.17 31.52
CA GLY A 282 -9.26 25.87 31.25
C GLY A 282 -9.82 26.77 30.17
N LEU A 283 -10.59 26.16 29.29
CA LEU A 283 -11.69 26.80 28.58
C LEU A 283 -12.92 25.95 28.84
N SER A 284 -13.67 26.34 29.86
CA SER A 284 -15.09 26.04 29.98
C SER A 284 -15.80 26.86 28.89
N GLY A 285 -16.25 26.18 27.84
CA GLY A 285 -17.07 26.74 26.77
C GLY A 285 -18.00 25.64 26.29
N ASP A 286 -19.28 25.88 26.51
CA ASP A 286 -20.46 25.06 26.23
C ASP A 286 -20.31 24.04 25.08
N SER A 287 -20.51 22.77 25.43
CA SER A 287 -20.67 21.68 24.48
C SER A 287 -22.05 21.77 23.83
N GLU A 288 -22.13 22.47 22.70
CA GLU A 288 -23.13 22.14 21.69
C GLU A 288 -22.79 20.75 21.14
N HIS A 289 -23.67 19.79 21.44
CA HIS A 289 -23.70 18.49 20.79
C HIS A 289 -23.92 18.68 19.28
N VAL A 290 -22.85 18.84 18.52
CA VAL A 290 -22.88 18.68 17.06
C VAL A 290 -22.92 17.18 16.77
N SER A 291 -24.05 16.73 16.25
CA SER A 291 -24.25 15.37 15.77
C SER A 291 -23.21 15.00 14.70
N ALA A 292 -22.67 13.80 14.79
CA ALA A 292 -21.74 13.20 13.82
C ALA A 292 -22.41 12.85 12.46
N SER A 293 -23.16 13.77 11.86
CA SER A 293 -24.08 13.46 10.75
C SER A 293 -23.84 14.18 9.42
N GLU A 294 -22.78 14.97 9.22
CA GLU A 294 -22.46 15.51 7.89
C GLU A 294 -20.93 15.54 7.65
N ALA A 295 -20.34 14.37 7.38
CA ALA A 295 -19.05 14.33 6.70
C ALA A 295 -19.26 14.84 5.26
N HIS A 296 -18.68 16.00 4.93
CA HIS A 296 -18.71 16.55 3.57
C HIS A 296 -18.06 15.55 2.59
N ASP A 297 -18.85 15.08 1.60
CA ASP A 297 -18.37 14.16 0.58
C ASP A 297 -17.51 14.89 -0.46
N VAL A 298 -16.20 14.74 -0.37
CA VAL A 298 -15.20 15.44 -1.20
C VAL A 298 -15.10 14.93 -2.65
N ARG A 299 -15.90 13.94 -3.05
CA ARG A 299 -15.84 13.35 -4.40
C ARG A 299 -16.43 14.31 -5.44
N LEU A 300 -15.57 14.85 -6.30
CA LEU A 300 -16.01 15.55 -7.51
C LEU A 300 -16.54 14.57 -8.54
N LEU A 301 -15.74 13.58 -8.93
CA LEU A 301 -16.11 12.55 -9.89
C LEU A 301 -16.56 11.29 -9.15
N THR A 302 -17.81 10.89 -9.34
CA THR A 302 -18.37 9.67 -8.72
C THR A 302 -18.24 8.47 -9.64
N ARG A 303 -18.28 8.69 -10.96
CA ARG A 303 -18.16 7.63 -11.97
C ARG A 303 -17.51 8.14 -13.25
N VAL A 304 -16.63 7.34 -13.84
CA VAL A 304 -15.95 7.64 -15.10
C VAL A 304 -16.18 6.49 -16.07
N VAL A 305 -16.71 6.83 -17.25
CA VAL A 305 -16.94 5.88 -18.33
C VAL A 305 -16.14 6.31 -19.55
N LEU A 306 -15.25 5.45 -20.04
CA LEU A 306 -14.41 5.71 -21.21
C LEU A 306 -14.67 4.70 -22.32
N ARG A 307 -14.60 5.18 -23.56
CA ARG A 307 -14.71 4.35 -24.76
C ARG A 307 -13.67 4.76 -25.80
N ASN A 308 -12.88 3.79 -26.26
CA ASN A 308 -11.89 3.91 -27.33
C ASN A 308 -10.83 5.01 -27.13
N TYR A 309 -10.36 5.20 -25.90
CA TYR A 309 -9.35 6.20 -25.56
C TYR A 309 -7.97 5.55 -25.38
N ARG A 310 -7.01 5.88 -26.23
CA ARG A 310 -5.66 5.28 -26.27
C ARG A 310 -5.71 3.74 -26.15
N SER A 311 -5.07 3.15 -25.14
CA SER A 311 -5.10 1.69 -24.92
C SER A 311 -6.41 1.17 -24.30
N ILE A 312 -7.29 2.06 -23.82
CA ILE A 312 -8.53 1.71 -23.13
C ILE A 312 -9.65 1.55 -24.16
N ALA A 313 -10.11 0.31 -24.34
CA ALA A 313 -11.27 0.01 -25.18
C ALA A 313 -12.56 0.48 -24.50
N ALA A 314 -12.77 0.02 -23.28
CA ALA A 314 -13.98 0.20 -22.48
C ALA A 314 -13.55 0.30 -21.01
N CYS A 315 -14.16 1.22 -20.26
CA CYS A 315 -13.91 1.40 -18.84
C CYS A 315 -15.17 2.02 -18.20
N ASP A 316 -15.54 1.56 -17.01
CA ASP A 316 -16.69 2.03 -16.25
C ASP A 316 -16.41 1.86 -14.75
N LEU A 317 -15.93 2.94 -14.12
CA LEU A 317 -15.41 2.89 -12.75
C LEU A 317 -16.14 3.87 -11.85
N HIS A 318 -16.45 3.42 -10.63
CA HIS A 318 -16.92 4.30 -9.55
C HIS A 318 -15.72 4.69 -8.70
N LEU A 319 -15.49 5.99 -8.52
CA LEU A 319 -14.32 6.51 -7.83
C LEU A 319 -14.63 6.87 -6.37
N GLY A 320 -13.63 6.66 -5.51
CA GLY A 320 -13.66 7.05 -4.10
C GLY A 320 -13.03 8.43 -3.86
N PRO A 321 -13.01 8.90 -2.59
CA PRO A 321 -12.19 10.05 -2.18
C PRO A 321 -10.71 9.83 -2.45
N LEU A 322 -10.22 8.60 -2.22
CA LEU A 322 -8.91 8.12 -2.64
C LEU A 322 -9.10 6.96 -3.63
N SER A 323 -8.34 6.94 -4.72
CA SER A 323 -8.35 5.83 -5.68
C SER A 323 -6.94 5.60 -6.24
N ILE A 324 -6.41 4.41 -6.01
CA ILE A 324 -5.07 4.00 -6.39
C ILE A 324 -5.14 2.98 -7.52
N PHE A 325 -4.65 3.37 -8.69
CA PHE A 325 -4.53 2.54 -9.88
C PHE A 325 -3.19 1.82 -9.86
N VAL A 326 -3.23 0.50 -9.74
CA VAL A 326 -2.06 -0.36 -9.53
C VAL A 326 -1.89 -1.33 -10.69
N GLY A 327 -0.64 -1.51 -11.14
CA GLY A 327 -0.33 -2.48 -12.19
C GLY A 327 1.06 -2.26 -12.78
N PRO A 328 1.54 -3.16 -13.65
CA PRO A 328 2.86 -3.05 -14.25
C PRO A 328 3.00 -1.81 -15.15
N ASN A 329 4.23 -1.46 -15.51
CA ASN A 329 4.50 -0.38 -16.45
C ASN A 329 3.93 -0.71 -17.83
N GLY A 330 3.37 0.30 -18.51
CA GLY A 330 2.69 0.12 -19.80
C GLY A 330 1.29 -0.51 -19.75
N SER A 331 0.76 -0.83 -18.56
CA SER A 331 -0.59 -1.43 -18.42
C SER A 331 -1.75 -0.49 -18.78
N GLY A 332 -1.53 0.84 -18.77
CA GLY A 332 -2.53 1.84 -19.13
C GLY A 332 -2.97 2.78 -18.00
N LYS A 333 -2.34 2.71 -16.82
CA LYS A 333 -2.64 3.59 -15.66
C LYS A 333 -2.62 5.08 -16.03
N SER A 334 -1.53 5.55 -16.63
CA SER A 334 -1.40 6.94 -17.07
C SER A 334 -2.39 7.31 -18.19
N ASN A 335 -2.88 6.35 -18.98
CA ASN A 335 -3.89 6.64 -20.00
C ASN A 335 -5.27 6.94 -19.40
N PHE A 336 -5.59 6.36 -18.23
CA PHE A 336 -6.81 6.69 -17.50
C PHE A 336 -6.73 8.12 -16.93
N LEU A 337 -5.64 8.48 -16.25
CA LEU A 337 -5.40 9.84 -15.78
C LEU A 337 -5.35 10.84 -16.95
N ASP A 338 -4.72 10.47 -18.06
CA ASP A 338 -4.65 11.31 -19.26
C ASP A 338 -6.02 11.59 -19.87
N ALA A 339 -6.97 10.66 -19.78
CA ALA A 339 -8.34 10.88 -20.24
C ALA A 339 -9.06 11.97 -19.45
N LEU A 340 -8.89 12.00 -18.12
CA LEU A 340 -9.44 13.07 -17.28
C LEU A 340 -8.70 14.39 -17.50
N ARG A 341 -7.37 14.34 -17.66
CA ARG A 341 -6.55 15.50 -18.04
C ARG A 341 -6.99 16.10 -19.38
N PHE A 342 -7.35 15.25 -20.35
CA PHE A 342 -7.85 15.69 -21.64
C PHE A 342 -9.11 16.54 -21.49
N VAL A 343 -10.03 16.15 -20.59
CA VAL A 343 -11.23 16.95 -20.32
C VAL A 343 -10.88 18.31 -19.72
N SER A 344 -10.00 18.34 -18.71
CA SER A 344 -9.54 19.58 -18.08
C SER A 344 -8.89 20.53 -19.10
N GLU A 345 -7.95 20.04 -19.91
CA GLU A 345 -7.26 20.84 -20.94
C GLU A 345 -8.19 21.30 -22.07
N ALA A 346 -9.15 20.46 -22.48
CA ALA A 346 -10.12 20.81 -23.52
C ALA A 346 -11.07 21.94 -23.08
N LEU A 347 -11.36 22.04 -21.78
CA LEU A 347 -12.19 23.09 -21.20
C LEU A 347 -11.40 24.36 -20.85
N ARG A 348 -10.14 24.21 -20.43
CA ARG A 348 -9.27 25.34 -20.04
C ARG A 348 -8.66 26.07 -21.24
N TYR A 349 -8.32 25.34 -22.30
CA TYR A 349 -7.68 25.90 -23.49
C TYR A 349 -8.59 25.77 -24.72
N SER A 350 -8.53 24.62 -25.39
CA SER A 350 -9.40 24.28 -26.53
C SER A 350 -9.32 22.78 -26.78
N LEU A 351 -10.31 22.25 -27.49
CA LEU A 351 -10.31 20.84 -27.87
C LEU A 351 -9.18 20.51 -28.85
N ASP A 352 -8.87 21.42 -29.78
CA ASP A 352 -7.75 21.29 -30.71
C ASP A 352 -6.40 21.25 -29.96
N HIS A 353 -6.20 22.11 -28.96
CA HIS A 353 -4.99 22.09 -28.13
C HIS A 353 -4.83 20.75 -27.40
N ALA A 354 -5.89 20.27 -26.74
CA ALA A 354 -5.88 18.99 -26.01
C ALA A 354 -5.60 17.78 -26.93
N LEU A 355 -6.05 17.82 -28.18
CA LEU A 355 -5.73 16.79 -29.18
C LEU A 355 -4.27 16.91 -29.65
N ARG A 356 -3.82 18.11 -30.05
CA ARG A 356 -2.48 18.34 -30.61
C ARG A 356 -1.36 18.12 -29.60
N SER A 357 -1.56 18.48 -28.33
CA SER A 357 -0.60 18.22 -27.25
C SER A 357 -0.31 16.72 -27.07
N ARG A 358 -1.20 15.86 -27.58
CA ARG A 358 -1.10 14.40 -27.56
C ARG A 358 -0.67 13.79 -28.90
N GLY A 359 -0.31 14.59 -29.90
CA GLY A 359 0.04 14.13 -31.25
C GLY A 359 -1.15 14.03 -32.20
N GLY A 360 -2.31 14.60 -31.83
CA GLY A 360 -3.52 14.64 -32.66
C GLY A 360 -4.51 13.50 -32.36
N LEU A 361 -5.66 13.53 -33.05
CA LEU A 361 -6.76 12.59 -32.81
C LEU A 361 -6.37 11.11 -33.01
N HIS A 362 -5.45 10.83 -33.94
CA HIS A 362 -4.99 9.48 -34.22
C HIS A 362 -4.25 8.84 -33.03
N GLU A 363 -3.58 9.63 -32.19
CA GLU A 363 -2.88 9.18 -30.99
C GLU A 363 -3.81 9.05 -29.77
N VAL A 364 -4.84 9.91 -29.71
CA VAL A 364 -5.84 9.90 -28.64
C VAL A 364 -6.82 8.73 -28.80
N ARG A 365 -7.13 8.36 -30.03
CA ARG A 365 -8.05 7.28 -30.36
C ARG A 365 -7.39 5.91 -30.23
N ARG A 366 -8.17 4.91 -29.84
CA ARG A 366 -7.66 3.54 -29.76
C ARG A 366 -7.13 3.02 -31.10
N ARG A 367 -5.91 2.50 -31.07
CA ARG A 367 -5.31 1.70 -32.14
C ARG A 367 -5.82 0.26 -32.01
N SER A 368 -6.60 -0.19 -32.99
CA SER A 368 -7.06 -1.58 -33.09
C SER A 368 -7.38 -1.93 -34.54
N SER A 369 -7.50 -3.22 -34.85
CA SER A 369 -7.86 -3.73 -36.19
C SER A 369 -9.21 -3.22 -36.68
N GLY A 370 -10.14 -2.92 -35.78
CA GLY A 370 -11.44 -2.32 -36.10
C GLY A 370 -11.38 -0.81 -36.38
N HIS A 371 -10.22 -0.16 -36.22
CA HIS A 371 -9.98 1.27 -36.44
C HIS A 371 -11.12 2.18 -35.95
N PRO A 372 -11.48 2.14 -34.65
CA PRO A 372 -12.65 2.82 -34.12
C PRO A 372 -12.59 4.32 -34.37
N THR A 373 -13.42 4.91 -35.23
CA THR A 373 -13.28 6.29 -35.73
C THR A 373 -13.56 7.41 -34.72
N HIS A 374 -13.84 7.09 -33.46
CA HIS A 374 -14.19 8.03 -32.42
C HIS A 374 -13.77 7.52 -31.03
N PHE A 375 -13.64 8.45 -30.09
CA PHE A 375 -13.58 8.16 -28.66
C PHE A 375 -14.70 8.93 -27.93
N ALA A 376 -15.09 8.44 -26.75
CA ALA A 376 -16.15 9.06 -25.97
C ALA A 376 -15.91 8.92 -24.48
N MET A 377 -16.41 9.89 -23.72
CA MET A 377 -16.26 9.95 -22.27
C MET A 377 -17.59 10.37 -21.65
N ARG A 378 -17.87 9.83 -20.45
CA ARG A 378 -18.91 10.31 -19.55
C ARG A 378 -18.32 10.43 -18.15
N LEU A 379 -18.52 11.58 -17.54
CA LEU A 379 -18.15 11.90 -16.17
C LEU A 379 -19.42 12.14 -15.38
N GLU A 380 -19.69 11.31 -14.38
CA GLU A 380 -20.73 11.59 -13.38
C GLU A 380 -20.07 12.28 -12.19
N PHE A 381 -20.73 13.32 -11.69
CA PHE A 381 -20.13 14.22 -10.71
C PHE A 381 -21.08 14.61 -9.59
N ARG A 382 -20.47 15.13 -8.52
CA ARG A 382 -21.13 15.81 -7.41
C ARG A 382 -20.43 17.15 -7.19
N LEU A 383 -21.21 18.23 -7.16
CA LEU A 383 -20.75 19.59 -6.96
C LEU A 383 -20.76 19.94 -5.46
N PRO A 384 -19.98 20.95 -5.02
CA PRO A 384 -19.94 21.42 -3.62
C PRO A 384 -21.31 21.77 -3.04
N SER A 385 -22.20 22.28 -3.88
CA SER A 385 -23.60 22.56 -3.53
C SER A 385 -24.47 21.31 -3.31
N GLY A 386 -23.92 20.10 -3.42
CA GLY A 386 -24.62 18.82 -3.29
C GLY A 386 -25.29 18.33 -4.58
N HIS A 387 -25.41 19.20 -5.59
CA HIS A 387 -25.99 18.87 -6.89
C HIS A 387 -25.19 17.80 -7.61
N THR A 388 -25.89 16.89 -8.26
CA THR A 388 -25.31 15.78 -9.02
C THR A 388 -25.69 15.86 -10.49
N GLY A 389 -24.92 15.18 -11.32
CA GLY A 389 -25.16 15.22 -12.75
C GLY A 389 -24.17 14.39 -13.54
N TYR A 390 -24.22 14.58 -14.86
CA TYR A 390 -23.25 13.98 -15.75
C TYR A 390 -22.91 14.92 -16.91
N TYR A 391 -21.68 14.78 -17.39
CA TYR A 391 -21.16 15.45 -18.56
C TYR A 391 -20.56 14.40 -19.51
N ALA A 392 -20.99 14.39 -20.77
CA ALA A 392 -20.57 13.39 -21.74
C ALA A 392 -20.33 14.00 -23.12
N PHE A 393 -19.33 13.49 -23.83
CA PHE A 393 -19.05 13.91 -25.20
C PHE A 393 -18.42 12.78 -26.03
N ARG A 394 -18.51 12.91 -27.36
CA ARG A 394 -17.89 12.03 -28.35
C ARG A 394 -17.21 12.87 -29.43
N VAL A 395 -15.93 12.58 -29.65
CA VAL A 395 -15.14 13.17 -30.73
C VAL A 395 -14.84 12.12 -31.77
N GLY A 396 -15.14 12.43 -33.03
CA GLY A 396 -14.89 11.55 -34.17
C GLY A 396 -13.94 12.15 -35.19
N ALA A 397 -13.26 11.29 -35.93
CA ALA A 397 -12.38 11.67 -37.02
C ALA A 397 -13.16 12.12 -38.25
N GLN A 398 -12.63 13.13 -38.93
CA GLN A 398 -13.05 13.57 -40.25
C GLN A 398 -11.96 13.28 -41.30
N LYS A 399 -12.25 13.63 -42.56
CA LYS A 399 -11.27 13.54 -43.65
C LYS A 399 -10.07 14.46 -43.36
N HIS A 400 -8.91 14.13 -43.92
CA HIS A 400 -7.67 14.92 -43.81
C HIS A 400 -7.14 15.14 -42.38
N GLY A 401 -7.49 14.27 -41.42
CA GLY A 401 -6.96 14.32 -40.06
C GLY A 401 -7.67 15.31 -39.13
N ASP A 402 -8.76 15.93 -39.60
CA ASP A 402 -9.58 16.85 -38.80
C ASP A 402 -10.52 16.06 -37.84
N TYR A 403 -11.19 16.77 -36.94
CA TYR A 403 -12.09 16.19 -35.94
C TYR A 403 -13.48 16.84 -35.93
N SER A 404 -14.43 16.17 -35.29
CA SER A 404 -15.72 16.78 -34.95
C SER A 404 -16.28 16.30 -33.63
N ILE A 405 -16.95 17.22 -32.95
CA ILE A 405 -17.78 16.93 -31.79
C ILE A 405 -19.10 16.36 -32.32
N GLN A 406 -19.22 15.02 -32.28
CA GLN A 406 -20.38 14.31 -32.82
C GLN A 406 -21.59 14.44 -31.90
N GLN A 407 -21.35 14.39 -30.60
CA GLN A 407 -22.37 14.53 -29.57
C GLN A 407 -21.75 15.08 -28.29
N GLU A 408 -22.49 15.96 -27.60
CA GLU A 408 -22.16 16.47 -26.28
C GLU A 408 -23.45 16.67 -25.48
N GLU A 409 -23.46 16.30 -24.22
CA GLU A 409 -24.61 16.50 -23.34
C GLU A 409 -24.16 16.75 -21.91
N CYS A 410 -24.91 17.60 -21.24
CA CYS A 410 -24.73 17.88 -19.83
C CYS A 410 -26.10 17.88 -19.16
N PHE A 411 -26.16 17.32 -17.96
CA PHE A 411 -27.31 17.34 -17.09
C PHE A 411 -26.84 17.61 -15.65
N ILE A 412 -27.49 18.57 -14.99
CA ILE A 412 -27.30 18.90 -13.58
C ILE A 412 -28.68 18.91 -12.92
N ASP A 413 -28.84 18.26 -11.77
CA ASP A 413 -30.12 18.15 -11.05
C ASP A 413 -30.61 19.47 -10.42
N SER A 414 -29.74 20.46 -10.25
CA SER A 414 -30.10 21.81 -9.79
C SER A 414 -31.06 22.50 -10.76
N ARG A 415 -32.34 22.68 -10.37
CA ARG A 415 -33.41 23.27 -11.22
C ARG A 415 -33.22 22.84 -12.68
N PRO A 416 -33.45 21.55 -12.95
CA PRO A 416 -32.62 20.69 -13.79
C PRO A 416 -32.07 21.42 -15.01
N ALA A 417 -30.78 21.77 -15.02
CA ALA A 417 -30.13 22.42 -16.14
C ALA A 417 -29.53 21.38 -17.09
N PHE A 418 -29.86 21.47 -18.38
CA PHE A 418 -29.35 20.52 -19.36
C PHE A 418 -29.20 21.11 -20.76
N TYR A 419 -28.32 20.49 -21.55
CA TYR A 419 -28.27 20.67 -22.99
C TYR A 419 -27.87 19.38 -23.71
N LYS A 420 -28.18 19.31 -25.01
CA LYS A 420 -27.77 18.26 -25.92
C LYS A 420 -27.38 18.84 -27.28
N ILE A 421 -26.14 18.60 -27.67
CA ILE A 421 -25.58 18.89 -28.98
C ILE A 421 -25.49 17.60 -29.78
N GLU A 422 -25.94 17.61 -31.04
CA GLU A 422 -25.69 16.55 -32.01
C GLU A 422 -25.17 17.16 -33.31
N ASN A 423 -24.04 16.66 -33.81
CA ASN A 423 -23.41 17.09 -35.07
C ASN A 423 -23.30 18.63 -35.20
N GLY A 424 -22.85 19.29 -34.12
CA GLY A 424 -22.67 20.75 -34.07
C GLY A 424 -23.96 21.58 -33.98
N LYS A 425 -25.11 20.96 -33.69
CA LYS A 425 -26.39 21.66 -33.50
C LYS A 425 -26.93 21.46 -32.10
N LEU A 426 -27.44 22.53 -31.49
CA LEU A 426 -28.18 22.45 -30.23
C LEU A 426 -29.57 21.85 -30.49
N VAL A 427 -29.76 20.60 -30.05
CA VAL A 427 -31.01 19.84 -30.26
C VAL A 427 -31.98 20.02 -29.09
N LYS A 428 -31.44 20.17 -27.87
CA LYS A 428 -32.24 20.33 -26.65
C LYS A 428 -31.51 21.22 -25.65
N ALA A 429 -32.21 22.13 -24.99
CA ALA A 429 -31.74 22.91 -23.83
C ALA A 429 -32.93 23.44 -23.05
N ASN A 430 -32.72 23.84 -21.79
CA ASN A 430 -33.75 24.47 -20.97
C ASN A 430 -33.36 25.86 -20.45
N PHE A 431 -32.49 26.56 -21.17
CA PHE A 431 -32.06 27.93 -20.87
C PHE A 431 -32.18 28.81 -22.11
N ALA A 432 -32.37 30.12 -21.87
CA ALA A 432 -32.40 31.15 -22.89
C ALA A 432 -31.76 32.44 -22.33
N PRO A 433 -31.07 33.25 -23.17
CA PRO A 433 -30.74 32.98 -24.57
C PRO A 433 -29.74 31.82 -24.72
N THR A 434 -29.75 31.13 -25.86
CA THR A 434 -28.84 30.01 -26.13
C THR A 434 -27.52 30.52 -26.73
N PRO A 435 -26.36 30.31 -26.07
CA PRO A 435 -25.06 30.64 -26.65
C PRO A 435 -24.83 29.89 -27.98
N PRO A 436 -24.10 30.48 -28.94
CA PRO A 436 -23.79 29.84 -30.21
C PRO A 436 -22.96 28.56 -29.99
N VAL A 437 -23.20 27.53 -30.80
CA VAL A 437 -22.43 26.27 -30.75
C VAL A 437 -21.12 26.43 -31.51
N PRO A 438 -19.97 26.33 -30.84
CA PRO A 438 -18.67 26.47 -31.48
C PRO A 438 -18.25 25.15 -32.15
N LYS A 439 -17.30 25.21 -33.10
CA LYS A 439 -16.78 24.03 -33.81
C LYS A 439 -15.49 23.47 -33.19
N ASP A 440 -14.75 24.31 -32.47
CA ASP A 440 -13.37 24.09 -32.02
C ASP A 440 -13.23 23.82 -30.51
N ARG A 441 -14.35 23.84 -29.78
CA ARG A 441 -14.39 23.70 -28.31
C ARG A 441 -15.68 23.00 -27.89
N LEU A 442 -15.63 22.41 -26.70
CA LEU A 442 -16.79 21.80 -26.06
C LEU A 442 -17.79 22.88 -25.67
N TYR A 443 -19.08 22.62 -25.82
CA TYR A 443 -20.17 23.55 -25.57
C TYR A 443 -20.27 23.97 -24.10
N LEU A 444 -19.81 23.13 -23.16
CA LEU A 444 -19.69 23.49 -21.73
C LEU A 444 -18.95 24.82 -21.52
N VAL A 445 -17.94 25.12 -22.36
CA VAL A 445 -17.21 26.39 -22.31
C VAL A 445 -18.13 27.58 -22.59
N ASN A 446 -19.05 27.45 -23.56
CA ASN A 446 -19.94 28.54 -23.96
C ASN A 446 -21.10 28.73 -22.98
N VAL A 447 -21.55 27.67 -22.32
CA VAL A 447 -22.59 27.76 -21.29
C VAL A 447 -22.03 28.06 -19.89
N SER A 448 -20.70 28.09 -19.71
CA SER A 448 -20.06 28.45 -18.42
C SER A 448 -20.41 29.86 -17.93
N GLY A 449 -20.85 30.75 -18.82
CA GLY A 449 -21.38 32.06 -18.45
C GLY A 449 -22.70 31.99 -17.67
N LEU A 450 -23.46 30.89 -17.82
CA LEU A 450 -24.71 30.65 -17.09
C LEU A 450 -24.42 30.08 -15.71
N ASP A 451 -25.06 30.62 -14.68
CA ASP A 451 -24.80 30.27 -13.27
C ASP A 451 -24.98 28.77 -12.98
N ALA A 452 -25.88 28.08 -13.69
CA ALA A 452 -26.11 26.66 -13.51
C ALA A 452 -24.92 25.77 -13.94
N PHE A 453 -24.17 26.17 -14.98
CA PHE A 453 -23.06 25.38 -15.53
C PHE A 453 -21.68 25.86 -15.08
N ARG A 454 -21.57 27.09 -14.56
CA ARG A 454 -20.30 27.67 -14.07
C ARG A 454 -19.59 26.77 -13.05
N PRO A 455 -20.25 26.24 -12.00
CA PRO A 455 -19.56 25.41 -11.00
C PRO A 455 -19.01 24.12 -11.59
N LEU A 456 -19.72 23.50 -12.54
CA LEU A 456 -19.23 22.30 -13.22
C LEU A 456 -18.04 22.60 -14.13
N TYR A 457 -18.13 23.68 -14.92
CA TYR A 457 -17.03 24.13 -15.77
C TYR A 457 -15.77 24.35 -14.93
N GLU A 458 -15.89 25.11 -13.84
CA GLU A 458 -14.78 25.38 -12.93
C GLU A 458 -14.24 24.10 -12.31
N ALA A 459 -15.10 23.20 -11.81
CA ALA A 459 -14.63 21.96 -11.20
C ALA A 459 -13.85 21.07 -12.19
N LEU A 460 -14.35 20.90 -13.41
CA LEU A 460 -13.69 20.07 -14.43
C LEU A 460 -12.43 20.74 -15.01
N SER A 461 -12.42 22.06 -15.22
CA SER A 461 -11.27 22.78 -15.79
C SER A 461 -10.11 22.95 -14.80
N ASN A 462 -10.38 22.83 -13.49
CA ASN A 462 -9.39 22.99 -12.43
C ASN A 462 -8.93 21.67 -11.82
N MET A 463 -9.30 20.51 -12.39
CA MET A 463 -8.70 19.23 -12.00
C MET A 463 -7.17 19.29 -12.22
N GLY A 464 -6.41 18.97 -11.17
CA GLY A 464 -4.95 19.00 -11.16
C GLY A 464 -4.35 17.63 -11.53
N PHE A 465 -3.39 17.62 -12.46
CA PHE A 465 -2.68 16.41 -12.89
C PHE A 465 -1.18 16.63 -12.83
N TYR A 466 -0.49 15.86 -11.99
CA TYR A 466 0.89 16.09 -11.62
C TYR A 466 1.80 14.92 -11.99
N ASN A 467 2.89 15.25 -12.67
CA ASN A 467 4.03 14.37 -12.90
C ASN A 467 5.29 15.22 -12.70
N LEU A 468 5.71 15.27 -11.45
CA LEU A 468 6.67 16.23 -10.96
C LEU A 468 8.09 15.82 -11.33
N SER A 469 8.85 16.80 -11.82
CA SER A 469 10.23 16.64 -12.25
C SER A 469 11.16 17.35 -11.26
N PRO A 470 12.02 16.61 -10.54
CA PRO A 470 13.02 17.21 -9.67
C PRO A 470 13.92 18.21 -10.39
N ASP A 471 14.30 17.94 -11.64
CA ASP A 471 15.12 18.85 -12.45
C ASP A 471 14.42 20.20 -12.69
N ARG A 472 13.12 20.18 -13.02
CA ARG A 472 12.33 21.41 -13.20
C ARG A 472 12.14 22.20 -11.91
N ILE A 473 12.01 21.49 -10.79
CA ILE A 473 11.90 22.11 -9.47
C ILE A 473 13.24 22.72 -9.04
N ARG A 474 14.35 22.09 -9.41
CA ARG A 474 15.71 22.50 -9.08
C ARG A 474 16.16 23.77 -9.82
N GLU A 475 15.69 23.95 -11.05
CA GLU A 475 16.01 25.10 -11.90
C GLU A 475 15.61 26.43 -11.26
N PHE A 476 16.34 27.50 -11.59
CA PHE A 476 15.93 28.87 -11.28
C PHE A 476 14.66 29.24 -12.07
N GLN A 477 13.56 29.45 -11.35
CA GLN A 477 12.23 29.65 -11.90
C GLN A 477 12.00 31.13 -12.25
N SER A 478 11.25 31.39 -13.30
CA SER A 478 10.74 32.75 -13.55
C SER A 478 9.61 33.05 -12.58
N PRO A 479 9.46 34.29 -12.08
CA PRO A 479 8.32 34.67 -11.25
C PRO A 479 7.00 34.35 -11.95
N ASP A 480 6.10 33.72 -11.22
CA ASP A 480 4.74 33.36 -11.63
C ASP A 480 3.74 33.86 -10.58
N LEU A 481 2.44 33.91 -10.92
CA LEU A 481 1.40 34.25 -9.94
C LEU A 481 1.30 33.20 -8.82
N GLY A 482 1.73 31.96 -9.07
CA GLY A 482 1.76 30.90 -8.06
C GLY A 482 0.36 30.50 -7.59
N GLU A 483 -0.66 30.59 -8.45
CA GLU A 483 -2.05 30.25 -8.09
C GLU A 483 -2.26 28.74 -7.93
N LEU A 484 -1.69 27.96 -8.85
CA LEU A 484 -1.70 26.50 -8.82
C LEU A 484 -0.37 25.97 -9.35
N LEU A 485 0.06 24.84 -8.81
CA LEU A 485 1.25 24.14 -9.24
C LEU A 485 1.09 23.68 -10.70
N ASN A 486 2.14 23.88 -11.48
CA ASN A 486 2.28 23.32 -12.81
C ASN A 486 2.48 21.81 -12.73
N ARG A 487 2.09 21.10 -13.79
CA ARG A 487 2.17 19.63 -13.85
C ARG A 487 3.56 19.08 -13.48
N ASP A 488 4.62 19.77 -13.89
CA ASP A 488 6.01 19.36 -13.67
C ASP A 488 6.68 19.99 -12.45
N GLY A 489 6.00 20.91 -11.75
CA GLY A 489 6.53 21.64 -10.60
C GLY A 489 7.39 22.86 -10.94
N SER A 490 7.43 23.30 -12.20
CA SER A 490 8.26 24.42 -12.67
C SER A 490 7.94 25.80 -12.07
N ASN A 491 6.83 25.96 -11.37
CA ASN A 491 6.47 27.17 -10.62
C ASN A 491 6.32 26.93 -9.10
N LEU A 492 6.86 25.83 -8.58
CA LEU A 492 6.76 25.43 -7.17
C LEU A 492 7.21 26.55 -6.22
N THR A 493 8.22 27.33 -6.60
CA THR A 493 8.73 28.43 -5.78
C THR A 493 7.68 29.51 -5.56
N SER A 494 7.01 29.96 -6.64
CA SER A 494 5.99 31.00 -6.55
C SER A 494 4.73 30.49 -5.83
N VAL A 495 4.36 29.21 -6.01
CA VAL A 495 3.25 28.58 -5.26
C VAL A 495 3.56 28.52 -3.77
N LEU A 496 4.78 28.15 -3.38
CA LEU A 496 5.20 28.10 -1.98
C LEU A 496 5.23 29.50 -1.34
N ALA A 497 5.73 30.50 -2.07
CA ALA A 497 5.67 31.91 -1.64
C ALA A 497 4.23 32.37 -1.42
N ASN A 498 3.32 31.94 -2.28
CA ASN A 498 1.91 32.25 -2.18
C ASN A 498 1.26 31.58 -0.96
N LEU A 499 1.53 30.28 -0.74
CA LEU A 499 1.11 29.56 0.48
C LEU A 499 1.64 30.23 1.75
N GLN A 500 2.90 30.65 1.78
CA GLN A 500 3.48 31.35 2.92
C GLN A 500 2.71 32.63 3.28
N LYS A 501 2.20 33.35 2.27
CA LYS A 501 1.50 34.62 2.45
C LYS A 501 0.02 34.45 2.77
N HIS A 502 -0.64 33.46 2.19
CA HIS A 502 -2.10 33.34 2.20
C HIS A 502 -2.63 32.10 2.94
N ALA A 503 -1.80 31.07 3.15
CA ALA A 503 -2.16 29.82 3.83
C ALA A 503 -0.97 29.26 4.64
N PRO A 504 -0.44 30.00 5.64
CA PRO A 504 0.75 29.61 6.39
C PRO A 504 0.59 28.27 7.12
N ASP A 505 -0.61 27.96 7.62
CA ASP A 505 -0.88 26.67 8.28
C ASP A 505 -0.73 25.50 7.31
N THR A 506 -1.16 25.66 6.06
CA THR A 506 -0.97 24.66 5.00
C THR A 506 0.50 24.49 4.65
N LYS A 507 1.28 25.59 4.59
CA LYS A 507 2.74 25.50 4.41
C LYS A 507 3.40 24.73 5.56
N GLN A 508 3.02 25.04 6.81
CA GLN A 508 3.55 24.34 7.98
C GLN A 508 3.24 22.84 7.90
N HIS A 509 2.00 22.48 7.56
CA HIS A 509 1.58 21.08 7.40
C HIS A 509 2.42 20.34 6.33
N ILE A 510 2.71 21.00 5.22
CA ILE A 510 3.61 20.49 4.17
C ILE A 510 5.03 20.29 4.72
N GLU A 511 5.56 21.25 5.48
CA GLU A 511 6.89 21.15 6.09
C GLU A 511 6.98 20.00 7.11
N GLU A 512 5.93 19.75 7.89
CA GLU A 512 5.86 18.64 8.86
C GLU A 512 5.91 17.27 8.18
N TYR A 513 5.19 17.09 7.07
CA TYR A 513 5.32 15.87 6.25
C TYR A 513 6.69 15.76 5.59
N LEU A 514 7.22 16.87 5.05
CA LEU A 514 8.52 16.89 4.40
C LEU A 514 9.65 16.50 5.36
N ALA A 515 9.59 16.96 6.61
CA ALA A 515 10.55 16.62 7.65
C ALA A 515 10.58 15.11 7.97
N LYS A 516 9.43 14.42 7.86
CA LYS A 516 9.33 12.96 8.01
C LYS A 516 9.89 12.22 6.79
N VAL A 517 9.72 12.76 5.58
CA VAL A 517 10.27 12.17 4.34
C VAL A 517 11.78 12.38 4.24
N ALA A 518 12.27 13.56 4.63
CA ALA A 518 13.67 13.96 4.55
C ALA A 518 14.17 14.40 5.95
N PRO A 519 14.64 13.44 6.79
CA PRO A 519 15.08 13.73 8.14
C PRO A 519 16.12 14.84 8.21
N GLY A 520 15.89 15.78 9.13
CA GLY A 520 16.73 16.96 9.34
C GLY A 520 16.27 18.20 8.57
N VAL A 521 15.43 18.09 7.52
CA VAL A 521 14.82 19.28 6.89
C VAL A 521 13.81 19.88 7.87
N SER A 522 14.00 21.14 8.23
CA SER A 522 13.16 21.87 9.19
C SER A 522 12.29 22.96 8.55
N GLY A 523 12.48 23.23 7.26
CA GLY A 523 11.63 24.14 6.50
C GLY A 523 12.13 24.40 5.09
N VAL A 524 11.29 25.02 4.28
CA VAL A 524 11.60 25.44 2.92
C VAL A 524 10.90 26.75 2.61
N ASP A 525 11.65 27.70 2.03
CA ASP A 525 11.16 29.04 1.75
C ASP A 525 11.52 29.45 0.31
N ALA A 526 10.70 30.31 -0.28
CA ALA A 526 11.00 30.90 -1.57
C ALA A 526 12.08 31.99 -1.43
N GLN A 527 13.04 32.00 -2.35
CA GLN A 527 14.13 32.96 -2.37
C GLN A 527 14.29 33.56 -3.77
N SER A 528 14.32 34.89 -3.83
CA SER A 528 14.59 35.62 -5.08
C SER A 528 16.09 35.82 -5.26
N ILE A 529 16.61 35.42 -6.43
CA ILE A 529 18.00 35.62 -6.85
C ILE A 529 17.97 36.38 -8.19
N GLY A 530 18.16 37.70 -8.10
CA GLY A 530 18.03 38.59 -9.26
C GLY A 530 16.61 38.56 -9.84
N PRO A 531 16.42 38.36 -11.16
CA PRO A 531 15.09 38.27 -11.78
C PRO A 531 14.45 36.87 -11.69
N LYS A 532 15.09 35.93 -10.98
CA LYS A 532 14.68 34.54 -10.86
C LYS A 532 14.35 34.20 -9.42
N GLU A 533 13.64 33.10 -9.23
CA GLU A 533 13.27 32.55 -7.93
C GLU A 533 13.79 31.11 -7.79
N THR A 534 14.08 30.69 -6.56
CA THR A 534 14.44 29.30 -6.22
C THR A 534 13.97 28.98 -4.81
N LEU A 535 14.11 27.72 -4.39
CA LEU A 535 13.80 27.28 -3.03
C LEU A 535 15.07 27.28 -2.17
N GLU A 536 14.97 27.81 -0.96
CA GLU A 536 15.99 27.70 0.10
C GLU A 536 15.47 26.76 1.20
N PHE A 537 16.18 25.67 1.42
CA PHE A 537 15.88 24.68 2.46
C PHE A 537 16.67 24.98 3.73
N ARG A 538 16.03 24.77 4.88
CA ARG A 538 16.66 24.83 6.21
C ARG A 538 16.82 23.41 6.74
N GLN A 539 18.03 23.05 7.16
CA GLN A 539 18.33 21.71 7.67
C GLN A 539 19.07 21.76 9.01
N GLU A 540 18.58 21.01 9.99
CA GLU A 540 19.26 20.81 11.27
C GLU A 540 20.36 19.76 11.14
N VAL A 541 21.57 20.12 11.58
CA VAL A 541 22.75 19.24 11.53
C VAL A 541 23.28 19.06 12.94
N ARG A 542 23.51 17.80 13.33
CA ARG A 542 23.98 17.45 14.67
C ARG A 542 25.32 18.16 14.96
N GLY A 543 25.35 18.95 16.04
CA GLY A 543 26.52 19.71 16.47
C GLY A 543 26.65 21.11 15.85
N ALA A 544 25.79 21.49 14.91
CA ALA A 544 25.72 22.87 14.41
C ALA A 544 24.93 23.77 15.37
N LYS A 545 25.37 25.01 15.56
CA LYS A 545 24.66 26.02 16.39
C LYS A 545 23.42 26.60 15.71
N HIS A 546 23.36 26.56 14.38
CA HIS A 546 22.27 27.07 13.56
C HIS A 546 21.99 26.10 12.40
N ALA A 547 20.74 26.07 11.94
CA ALA A 547 20.35 25.28 10.76
C ALA A 547 21.14 25.73 9.53
N TRP A 548 21.62 24.76 8.75
CA TRP A 548 22.28 25.00 7.48
C TRP A 548 21.23 25.38 6.44
N ARG A 549 21.65 26.18 5.45
CA ARG A 549 20.78 26.63 4.36
C ARG A 549 21.32 26.14 3.04
N PHE A 550 20.44 25.58 2.22
CA PHE A 550 20.79 25.02 0.92
C PHE A 550 19.78 25.45 -0.13
N LEU A 551 20.27 25.79 -1.31
CA LEU A 551 19.39 25.99 -2.47
C LEU A 551 18.88 24.64 -2.99
N ALA A 552 17.76 24.67 -3.72
CA ALA A 552 17.19 23.51 -4.40
C ALA A 552 18.22 22.72 -5.24
N THR A 553 19.23 23.41 -5.79
CA THR A 553 20.34 22.82 -6.54
C THR A 553 21.12 21.76 -5.79
N ASN A 554 21.12 21.82 -4.45
CA ASN A 554 21.89 20.93 -3.58
C ASN A 554 21.00 19.86 -2.90
N MET A 555 19.71 19.82 -3.25
CA MET A 555 18.76 18.85 -2.66
C MET A 555 18.65 17.58 -3.50
N SER A 556 18.39 16.46 -2.83
CA SER A 556 18.14 15.18 -3.50
C SER A 556 16.85 15.21 -4.31
N ASP A 557 16.81 14.41 -5.38
CA ASP A 557 15.63 14.31 -6.24
C ASP A 557 14.38 13.90 -5.46
N GLY A 558 14.53 12.94 -4.53
CA GLY A 558 13.45 12.49 -3.67
C GLY A 558 12.85 13.60 -2.80
N THR A 559 13.67 14.45 -2.20
CA THR A 559 13.18 15.57 -1.36
C THR A 559 12.43 16.61 -2.19
N LEU A 560 12.97 16.99 -3.36
CA LEU A 560 12.30 17.96 -4.24
C LEU A 560 10.96 17.42 -4.75
N ARG A 561 10.91 16.12 -5.09
CA ARG A 561 9.68 15.48 -5.55
C ARG A 561 8.65 15.35 -4.45
N ALA A 562 9.08 14.95 -3.25
CA ALA A 562 8.22 14.90 -2.07
C ALA A 562 7.57 16.26 -1.80
N LEU A 563 8.36 17.34 -1.79
CA LEU A 563 7.82 18.69 -1.61
C LEU A 563 6.80 19.03 -2.71
N GLY A 564 7.12 18.74 -3.97
CA GLY A 564 6.19 18.97 -5.07
C GLY A 564 4.88 18.19 -4.89
N ILE A 565 4.93 16.93 -4.44
CA ILE A 565 3.76 16.08 -4.20
C ILE A 565 2.93 16.64 -3.04
N LEU A 566 3.56 17.01 -1.93
CA LEU A 566 2.88 17.57 -0.77
C LEU A 566 2.20 18.90 -1.13
N VAL A 567 2.89 19.79 -1.85
CA VAL A 567 2.26 21.01 -2.38
C VAL A 567 1.11 20.66 -3.33
N ALA A 568 1.28 19.65 -4.20
CA ALA A 568 0.22 19.23 -5.12
C ALA A 568 -1.06 18.78 -4.38
N LEU A 569 -0.89 18.03 -3.29
CA LEU A 569 -1.96 17.49 -2.46
C LEU A 569 -2.68 18.54 -1.63
N PHE A 570 -1.93 19.48 -1.04
CA PHE A 570 -2.47 20.40 -0.02
C PHE A 570 -2.71 21.82 -0.53
N GLN A 571 -2.23 22.21 -1.72
CA GLN A 571 -2.55 23.51 -2.30
C GLN A 571 -4.06 23.68 -2.49
N ARG A 572 -4.52 24.93 -2.38
CA ARG A 572 -5.91 25.32 -2.64
C ARG A 572 -5.95 26.57 -3.50
N PRO A 573 -6.87 26.65 -4.48
CA PRO A 573 -7.06 27.89 -5.24
C PRO A 573 -7.48 29.03 -4.31
N ILE A 574 -6.70 30.10 -4.30
CA ILE A 574 -6.99 31.32 -3.53
C ILE A 574 -8.17 32.00 -4.22
N ASN A 575 -9.23 32.32 -3.46
CA ASN A 575 -10.53 32.87 -3.90
C ASN A 575 -11.64 31.86 -4.27
N ARG A 576 -11.50 30.57 -3.94
CA ARG A 576 -12.58 29.60 -4.15
C ARG A 576 -12.87 28.81 -2.87
N HIS A 577 -13.66 29.42 -1.98
CA HIS A 577 -14.06 28.83 -0.69
C HIS A 577 -14.95 27.57 -0.83
N GLU A 578 -15.41 27.23 -2.04
CA GLU A 578 -16.38 26.15 -2.28
C GLU A 578 -16.05 25.34 -3.54
N THR A 579 -14.85 24.76 -3.65
CA THR A 579 -14.55 23.83 -4.76
C THR A 579 -13.97 22.52 -4.27
N TYR A 580 -14.58 21.40 -4.69
CA TYR A 580 -13.94 20.09 -4.61
C TYR A 580 -12.75 20.10 -5.57
N HIS A 581 -11.55 19.87 -5.01
CA HIS A 581 -10.33 19.78 -5.78
C HIS A 581 -10.04 18.31 -6.09
N LEU A 582 -9.89 17.97 -7.36
CA LEU A 582 -9.37 16.67 -7.77
C LEU A 582 -7.89 16.79 -8.05
N VAL A 583 -7.08 15.99 -7.35
CA VAL A 583 -5.64 15.87 -7.52
C VAL A 583 -5.33 14.49 -8.06
N ALA A 584 -4.68 14.42 -9.21
CA ALA A 584 -4.17 13.18 -9.78
C ALA A 584 -2.64 13.21 -9.81
N ILE A 585 -2.00 12.20 -9.21
CA ILE A 585 -0.53 12.11 -9.12
C ILE A 585 -0.04 10.84 -9.80
N GLU A 586 0.89 11.01 -10.73
CA GLU A 586 1.53 9.91 -11.43
C GLU A 586 2.79 9.45 -10.70
N GLU A 587 2.78 8.20 -10.23
CA GLU A 587 3.92 7.50 -9.62
C GLU A 587 4.61 8.32 -8.53
N PRO A 588 3.88 8.70 -7.46
CA PRO A 588 4.43 9.54 -6.39
C PRO A 588 5.64 8.91 -5.70
N GLU A 589 5.79 7.59 -5.75
CA GLU A 589 6.93 6.84 -5.22
C GLU A 589 8.27 7.07 -5.95
N THR A 590 8.24 7.50 -7.23
CA THR A 590 9.44 7.44 -8.07
C THR A 590 10.49 8.42 -7.52
N ALA A 591 11.74 7.95 -7.39
CA ALA A 591 12.87 8.65 -6.76
C ALA A 591 12.79 8.85 -5.22
N LEU A 592 11.80 8.26 -4.54
CA LEU A 592 11.77 8.21 -3.06
C LEU A 592 12.46 6.97 -2.51
N HIS A 593 13.00 7.10 -1.29
CA HIS A 593 13.52 5.96 -0.54
C HIS A 593 12.35 5.11 -0.01
N PRO A 594 12.43 3.75 -0.02
CA PRO A 594 11.34 2.88 0.45
C PRO A 594 10.82 3.21 1.86
N ALA A 595 11.73 3.58 2.78
CA ALA A 595 11.35 3.99 4.14
C ALA A 595 10.42 5.22 4.22
N ALA A 596 10.34 6.05 3.17
CA ALA A 596 9.44 7.20 3.10
C ALA A 596 8.06 6.87 2.49
N ALA A 597 7.86 5.65 1.99
CA ALA A 597 6.63 5.24 1.31
C ALA A 597 5.41 5.31 2.23
N GLY A 598 5.54 4.88 3.50
CA GLY A 598 4.46 4.98 4.49
C GLY A 598 4.01 6.41 4.75
N ILE A 599 4.96 7.35 4.86
CA ILE A 599 4.65 8.78 5.04
C ILE A 599 3.89 9.35 3.84
N LEU A 600 4.27 8.92 2.63
CA LEU A 600 3.57 9.31 1.43
C LEU A 600 2.13 8.76 1.42
N THR A 601 1.92 7.49 1.77
CA THR A 601 0.58 6.90 1.90
C THR A 601 -0.28 7.63 2.93
N ASP A 602 0.30 8.01 4.08
CA ASP A 602 -0.38 8.84 5.08
C ASP A 602 -0.79 10.20 4.50
N SER A 603 0.11 10.86 3.77
CA SER A 603 -0.20 12.16 3.15
C SER A 603 -1.30 12.09 2.08
N LEU A 604 -1.36 10.98 1.32
CA LEU A 604 -2.42 10.73 0.34
C LEU A 604 -3.77 10.55 1.02
N ARG A 605 -3.81 9.80 2.14
CA ARG A 605 -5.02 9.58 2.93
C ARG A 605 -5.49 10.89 3.57
N ASP A 606 -4.58 11.64 4.17
CA ASP A 606 -4.88 12.94 4.78
C ASP A 606 -5.45 13.93 3.76
N ALA A 607 -4.78 14.09 2.60
CA ALA A 607 -5.29 14.92 1.52
C ALA A 607 -6.67 14.47 1.00
N SER A 608 -6.96 13.16 1.05
CA SER A 608 -8.25 12.60 0.63
C SER A 608 -9.43 12.96 1.53
N LEU A 609 -9.18 13.54 2.72
CA LEU A 609 -10.22 14.06 3.61
C LEU A 609 -10.78 15.40 3.13
N HIS A 610 -10.06 16.09 2.25
CA HIS A 610 -10.39 17.45 1.80
C HIS A 610 -10.41 17.61 0.27
N SER A 611 -9.90 16.62 -0.45
CA SER A 611 -9.74 16.62 -1.90
C SER A 611 -10.02 15.21 -2.43
N GLN A 612 -10.43 15.10 -3.68
CA GLN A 612 -10.45 13.80 -4.34
C GLN A 612 -9.06 13.49 -4.90
N VAL A 613 -8.45 12.38 -4.48
CA VAL A 613 -7.07 12.01 -4.81
C VAL A 613 -7.07 10.75 -5.68
N LEU A 614 -6.46 10.86 -6.87
CA LEU A 614 -6.20 9.75 -7.78
C LEU A 614 -4.70 9.51 -7.87
N VAL A 615 -4.25 8.27 -7.74
CA VAL A 615 -2.83 7.92 -7.78
C VAL A 615 -2.61 6.79 -8.75
N THR A 616 -1.56 6.84 -9.56
CA THR A 616 -1.07 5.66 -10.27
C THR A 616 0.21 5.18 -9.64
N SER A 617 0.33 3.88 -9.36
CA SER A 617 1.51 3.30 -8.75
C SER A 617 1.87 1.96 -9.39
N HIS A 618 3.16 1.64 -9.34
CA HIS A 618 3.69 0.30 -9.61
C HIS A 618 4.69 -0.14 -8.53
N SER A 619 4.85 0.65 -7.45
CA SER A 619 5.74 0.34 -6.35
C SER A 619 5.06 -0.55 -5.32
N PRO A 620 5.62 -1.74 -5.05
CA PRO A 620 5.19 -2.54 -3.93
C PRO A 620 5.31 -1.80 -2.60
N ASP A 621 6.36 -0.98 -2.41
CA ASP A 621 6.65 -0.36 -1.12
C ASP A 621 5.62 0.72 -0.74
N LEU A 622 5.07 1.44 -1.72
CA LEU A 622 3.94 2.36 -1.49
C LEU A 622 2.66 1.60 -1.09
N LEU A 623 2.51 0.39 -1.63
CA LEU A 623 1.32 -0.43 -1.50
C LEU A 623 1.42 -1.46 -0.37
N ASP A 624 2.56 -1.53 0.31
CA ASP A 624 2.84 -2.47 1.40
C ASP A 624 2.35 -1.92 2.74
N ASP A 625 1.14 -1.37 2.73
CA ASP A 625 0.47 -0.80 3.91
C ASP A 625 -0.81 -1.59 4.19
N PRO A 626 -0.91 -2.28 5.36
CA PRO A 626 -2.10 -3.00 5.77
C PRO A 626 -3.37 -2.13 5.86
N ALA A 627 -3.23 -0.81 5.96
CA ALA A 627 -4.35 0.12 5.99
C ALA A 627 -4.94 0.40 4.60
N ILE A 628 -4.29 -0.03 3.51
CA ILE A 628 -4.83 0.05 2.14
C ILE A 628 -5.88 -1.05 1.98
N SER A 629 -7.14 -0.62 1.90
CA SER A 629 -8.29 -1.49 1.70
C SER A 629 -8.60 -1.74 0.22
N ASP A 630 -9.38 -2.79 -0.06
CA ASP A 630 -9.72 -3.17 -1.45
C ASP A 630 -10.60 -2.14 -2.17
N ASP A 631 -11.37 -1.34 -1.44
CA ASP A 631 -12.29 -0.33 -1.96
C ASP A 631 -11.60 0.97 -2.44
N ILE A 632 -10.29 1.10 -2.27
CA ILE A 632 -9.50 2.20 -2.86
C ILE A 632 -8.57 1.73 -3.98
N VAL A 633 -8.39 0.41 -4.17
CA VAL A 633 -7.46 -0.14 -5.17
C VAL A 633 -8.19 -0.53 -6.47
N PHE A 634 -7.59 -0.15 -7.59
CA PHE A 634 -7.99 -0.56 -8.94
C PHE A 634 -6.83 -1.25 -9.63
N ALA A 635 -7.02 -2.50 -10.05
CA ALA A 635 -6.01 -3.21 -10.84
C ALA A 635 -6.08 -2.79 -12.30
N VAL A 636 -4.90 -2.61 -12.91
CA VAL A 636 -4.72 -2.24 -14.31
C VAL A 636 -3.77 -3.23 -14.96
N ILE A 637 -4.25 -3.96 -15.95
CA ILE A 637 -3.44 -4.92 -16.71
C ILE A 637 -3.53 -4.64 -18.21
N ALA A 638 -2.52 -5.06 -18.96
CA ALA A 638 -2.57 -5.07 -20.42
C ALA A 638 -2.76 -6.50 -20.93
N GLU A 639 -3.86 -6.75 -21.63
CA GLU A 639 -4.17 -8.05 -22.25
C GLU A 639 -4.49 -7.85 -23.72
N HIS A 640 -3.84 -8.62 -24.60
CA HIS A 640 -4.06 -8.55 -26.05
C HIS A 640 -3.99 -7.13 -26.65
N GLY A 641 -3.13 -6.26 -26.11
CA GLY A 641 -3.00 -4.86 -26.53
C GLY A 641 -4.13 -3.94 -26.04
N GLU A 642 -4.94 -4.39 -25.09
CA GLU A 642 -5.99 -3.61 -24.42
C GLU A 642 -5.65 -3.40 -22.95
N SER A 643 -5.87 -2.19 -22.45
CA SER A 643 -5.87 -1.95 -21.01
C SER A 643 -7.20 -2.38 -20.41
N LYS A 644 -7.13 -3.24 -19.40
CA LYS A 644 -8.25 -3.66 -18.56
C LYS A 644 -8.10 -3.02 -17.19
N ILE A 645 -9.14 -2.32 -16.75
CA ILE A 645 -9.16 -1.60 -15.48
C ILE A 645 -10.42 -1.99 -14.72
N GLY A 646 -10.30 -2.25 -13.42
CA GLY A 646 -11.43 -2.57 -12.56
C GLY A 646 -11.02 -2.67 -11.10
N ARG A 647 -12.00 -2.88 -10.22
CA ARG A 647 -11.75 -3.38 -8.86
C ARG A 647 -10.96 -4.67 -8.89
N LEU A 648 -10.33 -5.05 -7.79
CA LEU A 648 -9.67 -6.35 -7.71
C LEU A 648 -10.68 -7.48 -7.92
N ASN A 649 -10.22 -8.60 -8.46
CA ASN A 649 -11.02 -9.83 -8.54
C ASN A 649 -11.41 -10.31 -7.12
N PRO A 650 -12.42 -11.21 -6.99
CA PRO A 650 -12.89 -11.66 -5.67
C PRO A 650 -11.78 -12.18 -4.75
N THR A 651 -10.80 -12.93 -5.30
CA THR A 651 -9.67 -13.47 -4.55
C THR A 651 -8.75 -12.36 -4.01
N GLY A 652 -8.38 -11.38 -4.84
CA GLY A 652 -7.56 -10.24 -4.45
C GLY A 652 -8.26 -9.32 -3.47
N ARG A 653 -9.58 -9.10 -3.63
CA ARG A 653 -10.40 -8.37 -2.64
C ARG A 653 -10.41 -9.07 -1.29
N TYR A 654 -10.65 -10.38 -1.28
CA TYR A 654 -10.61 -11.19 -0.08
C TYR A 654 -9.24 -11.13 0.62
N ALA A 655 -8.16 -11.26 -0.16
CA ALA A 655 -6.80 -11.21 0.36
C ALA A 655 -6.46 -9.87 1.04
N LEU A 656 -6.89 -8.73 0.47
CA LEU A 656 -6.71 -7.41 1.10
C LEU A 656 -7.63 -7.21 2.29
N ARG A 657 -8.92 -7.52 2.14
CA ARG A 657 -9.95 -7.25 3.15
C ARG A 657 -9.72 -8.01 4.44
N ASP A 658 -9.23 -9.24 4.33
CA ASP A 658 -8.92 -10.10 5.47
C ASP A 658 -7.44 -9.98 5.89
N HIS A 659 -6.72 -8.99 5.35
CA HIS A 659 -5.32 -8.68 5.64
C HIS A 659 -4.35 -9.86 5.45
N LEU A 660 -4.70 -10.82 4.59
CA LEU A 660 -3.87 -11.99 4.24
C LEU A 660 -2.62 -11.55 3.49
N TYR A 661 -2.80 -10.55 2.63
CA TYR A 661 -1.72 -9.90 1.89
C TYR A 661 -1.95 -8.39 1.85
N THR A 662 -0.87 -7.61 1.74
CA THR A 662 -0.94 -6.20 1.33
C THR A 662 -1.07 -6.09 -0.19
N ALA A 663 -1.43 -4.90 -0.69
CA ALA A 663 -1.47 -4.68 -2.13
C ALA A 663 -0.05 -4.79 -2.73
N GLY A 664 0.98 -4.38 -1.98
CA GLY A 664 2.37 -4.55 -2.34
C GLY A 664 2.77 -6.03 -2.48
N GLU A 665 2.43 -6.87 -1.51
CA GLU A 665 2.67 -8.32 -1.56
C GLU A 665 1.97 -8.97 -2.76
N LEU A 666 0.69 -8.67 -2.99
CA LEU A 666 -0.06 -9.17 -4.15
C LEU A 666 0.54 -8.69 -5.48
N LEU A 667 1.07 -7.47 -5.53
CA LEU A 667 1.75 -6.94 -6.71
C LEU A 667 3.05 -7.70 -7.00
N ARG A 668 3.87 -7.97 -5.97
CA ARG A 668 5.11 -8.77 -6.10
C ARG A 668 4.84 -10.20 -6.56
N MET A 669 3.65 -10.73 -6.29
CA MET A 669 3.21 -12.07 -6.72
C MET A 669 2.49 -12.08 -8.08
N ASP A 670 2.34 -10.93 -8.75
CA ASP A 670 1.54 -10.75 -9.97
C ASP A 670 0.08 -11.23 -9.82
N GLN A 671 -0.48 -11.06 -8.62
CA GLN A 671 -1.85 -11.48 -8.25
C GLN A 671 -2.86 -10.33 -8.20
N LEU A 672 -2.42 -9.06 -8.33
CA LEU A 672 -3.35 -7.93 -8.48
C LEU A 672 -3.95 -7.93 -9.89
N ARG A 673 -5.10 -8.58 -10.03
CA ARG A 673 -5.88 -8.68 -11.26
C ARG A 673 -7.24 -7.99 -11.11
N PRO A 674 -7.75 -7.33 -12.17
CA PRO A 674 -9.07 -6.73 -12.12
C PRO A 674 -10.17 -7.80 -12.13
N ASP A 675 -11.33 -7.45 -11.59
CA ASP A 675 -12.53 -8.27 -11.63
C ASP A 675 -12.89 -8.54 -13.10
N PRO A 676 -12.98 -9.82 -13.53
CA PRO A 676 -13.25 -10.17 -14.92
C PRO A 676 -14.54 -9.56 -15.47
N ILE A 677 -15.55 -9.30 -14.63
CA ILE A 677 -16.83 -8.72 -15.03
C ILE A 677 -16.66 -7.23 -15.35
N GLU A 678 -15.93 -6.49 -14.49
CA GLU A 678 -15.64 -5.07 -14.71
C GLU A 678 -14.58 -4.87 -15.81
N ALA A 679 -13.63 -5.79 -15.96
CA ALA A 679 -12.59 -5.73 -16.97
C ALA A 679 -13.11 -6.03 -18.39
N ASN A 680 -14.09 -6.92 -18.54
CA ASN A 680 -14.58 -7.38 -19.85
C ASN A 680 -15.91 -6.73 -20.27
N ILE A 681 -16.00 -5.41 -20.10
CA ILE A 681 -17.17 -4.65 -20.53
C ILE A 681 -17.29 -4.69 -22.06
N GLN A 682 -18.45 -5.15 -22.54
CA GLN A 682 -18.76 -5.10 -23.97
C GLN A 682 -19.04 -3.66 -24.41
N LEU A 683 -18.33 -3.20 -25.44
CA LEU A 683 -18.42 -1.83 -26.00
C LEU A 683 -19.85 -1.37 -26.36
N ASN A 684 -20.69 -2.30 -26.80
CA ASN A 684 -22.09 -2.04 -27.16
C ASN A 684 -23.01 -1.87 -25.94
N ARG A 685 -22.59 -2.33 -24.75
CA ARG A 685 -23.34 -2.18 -23.49
C ARG A 685 -22.99 -0.89 -22.74
N LEU A 686 -21.90 -0.22 -23.10
CA LEU A 686 -21.50 1.06 -22.52
C LEU A 686 -22.46 2.18 -22.94
N ARG A 687 -23.21 2.69 -21.96
CA ARG A 687 -24.05 3.89 -22.13
C ARG A 687 -23.23 5.13 -21.81
N ILE A 688 -22.73 5.80 -22.84
CA ILE A 688 -22.09 7.11 -22.72
C ILE A 688 -23.14 8.23 -22.59
N PHE A 689 -24.23 8.11 -23.35
CA PHE A 689 -25.24 9.15 -23.51
C PHE A 689 -26.61 8.71 -23.02
N GLY A 690 -27.43 9.69 -22.61
CA GLY A 690 -28.77 9.51 -22.05
C GLY A 690 -28.78 9.32 -20.52
N SER A 691 -29.98 9.38 -19.96
CA SER A 691 -30.26 9.31 -18.52
C SER A 691 -30.47 7.88 -17.99
N GLY A 692 -29.88 6.86 -18.64
CA GLY A 692 -30.22 5.46 -18.39
C GLY A 692 -30.21 5.09 -16.89
N GLU A 693 -31.36 4.65 -16.37
CA GLU A 693 -31.61 3.98 -15.07
C GLU A 693 -30.41 3.92 -14.09
N SER A 694 -30.01 5.03 -13.51
CA SER A 694 -29.01 5.03 -12.42
C SER A 694 -28.92 6.37 -11.69
N LEU A 695 -30.05 6.90 -11.20
CA LEU A 695 -30.02 7.96 -10.18
C LEU A 695 -30.98 7.70 -9.00
N ALA A 696 -31.74 6.59 -8.99
CA ALA A 696 -32.69 6.30 -7.89
C ALA A 696 -32.85 4.81 -7.47
N ALA A 697 -32.22 3.83 -8.13
CA ALA A 697 -32.58 2.41 -7.96
C ALA A 697 -31.51 1.49 -7.33
N ARG A 698 -30.49 2.02 -6.63
CA ARG A 698 -29.52 1.20 -5.87
C ARG A 698 -29.20 1.77 -4.48
N ARG A 699 -30.21 2.28 -3.79
CA ARG A 699 -30.16 2.42 -2.32
C ARG A 699 -31.20 1.49 -1.74
N PHE A 700 -30.72 0.61 -0.86
CA PHE A 700 -31.44 -0.42 -0.09
C PHE A 700 -31.84 -1.66 -0.91
N ASP A 701 -30.98 -2.68 -0.87
CA ASP A 701 -31.38 -4.04 -0.53
C ASP A 701 -30.15 -4.86 -0.10
N CYS A 702 -30.24 -5.38 1.14
CA CYS A 702 -29.30 -6.19 1.93
C CYS A 702 -28.11 -5.51 2.61
#